data_AF-A0A972PYG1-F1
#
_entry.id   AF-A0A972PYG1-F1
#
_cell.length_a   1.000
_cell.length_b   1.000
_cell.length_c   1.000
_cell.angle_alpha   90.00
_cell.angle_beta   90.00
_cell.angle_gamma   90.00
#
_symmetry.space_group_name_H-M   'P 1'
#
loop_
_entity.id
_entity.type
_entity.pdbx_description
1 polymer ?
#
loop_
_entity_poly.entity_id
_entity_poly.type
_entity_poly.pdbx_seq_one_letter_code
_entity_poly.pdbx_strand_id
1 'polypeptide(L)'
;MNASKVSGANGRRYLCAVLAVFAALLLAASTAPVTQAQAPAPPFKPATFDLFSMFPQQVLSPATGRSITWMPVESRNISGNGDWTWLSVKVESPYFNAFVFPPLAKPSGPQGKAKSWVLVSCSPSTPAGTVGYFKVTGTRGSEKHRVWLKVTSLDSQPVLENSSGDLLGGQGYRKPLLQAYTGAPLTWHLAATNHGGGADTFALGFHADFPCRVKFSNTSGREISQVTLNGLSHNYLYPTPTYINAEVVPTAPLPKNRPVSVVFELGPGTRSGATSQVTAQVVNPGMLFCVNDLDGLRPHAHQAMPGETTTFIFHVTNLESSPADITLEAEGTWEEWEVSLDPLDLRGLAPGETRQAMLTVKAPDSAAAGDRLDLTVAAKSSLGVEENVVVAAEVTDVRNVYYFAIDSMDPEYLDLNRVGTGPGGEGDWLMPNIRSFLEEGVRYRDARVYLPSATDMNHTNALAGTYTGTAGVYMVGGTFEGFTEHDEVITKANSMELMRHGPDGEPVKRIFEVAKEETGGKALTGFWSNKNWLADIEGERAVDIVGNSERFPLFFPPPYKYLAAGDPRTDTDPWDPLSAPFSACFYGDTTREVIIPALLGQFNLLLGLGLYIMPINMVIGFMPGNHCEDRYLMDSFLRSIAEEDPDVCYINAADLDNTGHFTGSSWETGEWEERGTPGATDDASRYSPWMRRDECLDICRDVDALFGEFVRTLKERGLYDNSIVVLLSDHGMENVKDPRSGYEVLDLRAILRAHGLLLNEDYHEGGGTEINQIWCEDPVKLQAIEDILEGYTVNDPELGPVQPLIVINRQEAMEGVDYGELGHVRPMELYSEYWVAHPNEPGGHLWPDLFVFPRYNYNVASHGQVLASAINPVGITLGNVPDNVQLGFPAAHGGLQTAYMTLAFKAPAGWPAYTPGTEVLEEVEVGDIAPTIYGILGWDPPSCVDGSPLPY
;
A
#
# COMPACT_ATOMS: atom_id res chain seq x y z
N MET A 1 -18.80 30.90 5.29
CA MET A 1 -18.58 32.15 6.07
C MET A 1 -17.50 32.97 5.38
N ASN A 2 -17.75 34.26 5.10
CA ASN A 2 -16.87 35.12 4.29
C ASN A 2 -15.67 35.67 5.09
N ALA A 3 -14.46 35.21 4.76
CA ALA A 3 -13.20 35.72 5.28
C ALA A 3 -12.70 36.91 4.45
N SER A 4 -13.20 38.12 4.75
CA SER A 4 -12.51 39.34 4.34
C SER A 4 -12.75 40.46 5.35
N LYS A 5 -11.85 40.57 6.34
CA LYS A 5 -11.43 41.79 7.06
C LYS A 5 -10.78 41.43 8.40
N VAL A 6 -9.50 41.10 8.39
CA VAL A 6 -8.62 41.37 9.55
C VAL A 6 -7.27 41.85 9.02
N SER A 7 -7.18 43.15 8.70
CA SER A 7 -5.91 43.88 8.63
C SER A 7 -5.88 44.88 9.78
N GLY A 8 -5.11 44.56 10.82
CA GLY A 8 -5.01 45.42 11.99
C GLY A 8 -4.06 44.86 13.05
N ALA A 9 -3.51 45.76 13.87
CA ALA A 9 -2.44 45.56 14.85
C ALA A 9 -2.66 44.46 15.92
N ASN A 10 -3.76 43.71 15.86
CA ASN A 10 -4.07 42.59 16.76
C ASN A 10 -3.42 41.26 16.32
N GLY A 11 -3.03 41.09 15.06
CA GLY A 11 -2.33 39.87 14.58
C GLY A 11 -0.97 39.64 15.26
N ARG A 12 -0.28 40.73 15.64
CA ARG A 12 1.00 40.66 16.37
C ARG A 12 0.84 40.21 17.83
N ARG A 13 -0.32 40.41 18.46
CA ARG A 13 -0.57 39.97 19.84
C ARG A 13 -0.93 38.49 19.92
N TYR A 14 -1.61 37.96 18.90
CA TYR A 14 -1.89 36.52 18.79
C TYR A 14 -0.61 35.70 18.57
N LEU A 15 0.30 36.17 17.71
CA LEU A 15 1.60 35.51 17.47
C LEU A 15 2.49 35.50 18.73
N CYS A 16 2.51 36.59 19.51
CA CYS A 16 3.25 36.64 20.76
C CYS A 16 2.61 35.82 21.89
N ALA A 17 1.29 35.63 21.90
CA ALA A 17 0.62 34.76 22.88
C ALA A 17 0.88 33.27 22.60
N VAL A 18 0.86 32.88 21.31
CA VAL A 18 1.25 31.52 20.87
C VAL A 18 2.73 31.25 21.22
N LEU A 19 3.62 32.21 20.98
CA LEU A 19 5.05 32.10 21.34
C LEU A 19 5.31 32.08 22.86
N ALA A 20 4.44 32.68 23.68
CA ALA A 20 4.59 32.67 25.14
C ALA A 20 4.09 31.36 25.79
N VAL A 21 3.07 30.70 25.21
CA VAL A 21 2.66 29.34 25.61
C VAL A 21 3.72 28.30 25.21
N PHE A 22 4.39 28.50 24.09
CA PHE A 22 5.53 27.68 23.62
C PHE A 22 6.74 27.65 24.57
N ALA A 23 6.98 28.74 25.32
CA ALA A 23 8.10 28.79 26.27
C ALA A 23 7.81 28.06 27.60
N ALA A 24 6.54 27.78 27.91
CA ALA A 24 6.13 27.15 29.17
C ALA A 24 6.02 25.62 29.09
N LEU A 25 5.90 25.03 27.91
CA LEU A 25 5.80 23.58 27.68
C LEU A 25 7.16 22.87 27.55
N LEU A 26 8.29 23.59 27.55
CA LEU A 26 9.64 23.05 27.34
C LEU A 26 10.37 22.56 28.61
N LEU A 27 9.67 22.41 29.75
CA LEU A 27 10.30 22.07 31.04
C LEU A 27 9.47 21.06 31.85
N ALA A 28 9.33 19.82 31.38
CA ALA A 28 9.18 18.62 32.23
C ALA A 28 9.12 17.34 31.39
N ALA A 29 10.27 16.70 31.17
CA ALA A 29 10.34 15.26 30.95
C ALA A 29 11.72 14.80 31.45
N SER A 30 11.76 14.27 32.68
CA SER A 30 12.93 13.55 33.19
C SER A 30 12.62 12.07 33.10
N THR A 31 13.33 11.35 32.23
CA THR A 31 13.31 9.90 32.20
C THR A 31 14.03 9.36 33.44
N ALA A 32 13.40 8.43 34.14
CA ALA A 32 14.02 7.72 35.24
C ALA A 32 15.06 6.72 34.69
N PRO A 33 16.25 6.58 35.30
CA PRO A 33 17.21 5.57 34.87
C PRO A 33 16.72 4.18 35.29
N VAL A 34 16.48 3.31 34.31
CA VAL A 34 16.27 1.88 34.54
C VAL A 34 17.62 1.26 34.91
N THR A 35 17.76 0.82 36.15
CA THR A 35 18.90 0.00 36.60
C THR A 35 18.66 -1.46 36.22
N GLN A 36 19.26 -1.92 35.11
CA GLN A 36 19.37 -3.35 34.80
C GLN A 36 20.51 -3.99 35.60
N ALA A 37 20.34 -5.28 35.94
CA ALA A 37 21.39 -6.10 36.56
C ALA A 37 22.60 -6.19 35.62
N GLN A 38 23.82 -6.20 36.17
CA GLN A 38 25.05 -6.33 35.38
C GLN A 38 25.08 -7.68 34.66
N ALA A 39 24.74 -7.67 33.37
CA ALA A 39 24.97 -8.77 32.46
C ALA A 39 26.47 -9.14 32.40
N PRO A 40 26.82 -10.39 32.10
CA PRO A 40 28.20 -10.77 31.80
C PRO A 40 28.78 -9.87 30.71
N ALA A 41 30.10 -9.64 30.76
CA ALA A 41 30.76 -8.79 29.78
C ALA A 41 30.54 -9.36 28.36
N PRO A 42 30.09 -8.54 27.40
CA PRO A 42 29.79 -9.02 26.06
C PRO A 42 31.05 -9.56 25.36
N PRO A 43 30.90 -10.51 24.41
CA PRO A 43 32.02 -11.11 23.68
C PRO A 43 32.66 -10.15 22.67
N PHE A 44 32.09 -8.96 22.48
CA PHE A 44 32.62 -7.87 21.67
C PHE A 44 33.00 -6.67 22.55
N LYS A 45 33.77 -5.72 21.99
CA LYS A 45 34.08 -4.47 22.68
C LYS A 45 32.94 -3.47 22.47
N PRO A 46 32.16 -3.08 23.50
CA PRO A 46 31.04 -2.15 23.34
C PRO A 46 31.52 -0.77 22.93
N ALA A 47 30.76 -0.11 22.04
CA ALA A 47 30.90 1.32 21.80
C ALA A 47 30.60 2.14 23.06
N THR A 48 31.35 3.22 23.26
CA THR A 48 31.15 4.20 24.34
C THR A 48 30.45 5.47 23.84
N PHE A 49 30.42 5.68 22.51
CA PHE A 49 29.66 6.74 21.87
C PHE A 49 29.20 6.33 20.47
N ASP A 50 28.32 7.13 19.88
CA ASP A 50 27.96 7.00 18.47
C ASP A 50 27.97 8.35 17.76
N LEU A 51 27.79 8.29 16.44
CA LEU A 51 27.49 9.44 15.61
C LEU A 51 26.14 9.28 14.95
N PHE A 52 25.44 10.39 14.78
CA PHE A 52 24.11 10.43 14.16
C PHE A 52 23.96 11.70 13.33
N SER A 53 23.24 11.63 12.21
CA SER A 53 22.83 12.81 11.46
C SER A 53 21.34 12.76 11.18
N MET A 54 20.65 13.85 11.50
CA MET A 54 19.22 14.00 11.24
C MET A 54 18.91 14.17 9.74
N PHE A 55 19.83 14.75 8.99
CA PHE A 55 19.68 15.03 7.56
C PHE A 55 20.98 14.63 6.84
N PRO A 56 21.18 13.32 6.62
CA PRO A 56 22.42 12.83 6.03
C PRO A 56 22.55 13.18 4.54
N GLN A 57 21.49 13.64 3.89
CA GLN A 57 21.48 13.99 2.46
C GLN A 57 21.10 15.45 2.21
N GLN A 58 21.74 16.08 1.21
CA GLN A 58 21.49 17.46 0.78
C GLN A 58 21.65 17.61 -0.75
N VAL A 59 20.99 18.62 -1.31
CA VAL A 59 21.15 19.00 -2.72
C VAL A 59 21.66 20.44 -2.82
N LEU A 60 22.63 20.67 -3.69
CA LEU A 60 23.19 21.99 -4.02
C LEU A 60 23.04 22.29 -5.51
N SER A 61 22.93 23.58 -5.84
CA SER A 61 22.95 24.07 -7.23
C SER A 61 24.09 25.10 -7.38
N PRO A 62 25.32 24.65 -7.68
CA PRO A 62 26.48 25.54 -7.74
C PRO A 62 26.34 26.59 -8.86
N ALA A 63 25.67 26.27 -9.96
CA ALA A 63 25.47 27.20 -11.07
C ALA A 63 24.59 28.40 -10.70
N THR A 64 23.79 28.29 -9.63
CA THR A 64 22.96 29.40 -9.11
C THR A 64 23.66 30.20 -8.01
N GLY A 65 24.94 29.93 -7.75
CA GLY A 65 25.70 30.54 -6.66
C GLY A 65 25.42 29.93 -5.28
N ARG A 66 24.58 28.89 -5.20
CA ARG A 66 24.38 28.09 -3.98
C ARG A 66 25.48 27.05 -3.89
N SER A 67 26.66 27.49 -3.47
CA SER A 67 27.85 26.64 -3.40
C SER A 67 28.18 26.12 -2.00
N ILE A 68 27.32 26.39 -1.00
CA ILE A 68 27.55 26.02 0.40
C ILE A 68 26.26 25.39 0.97
N THR A 69 26.37 24.27 1.68
CA THR A 69 25.32 23.68 2.54
C THR A 69 25.91 23.25 3.88
N TRP A 70 25.08 22.94 4.87
CA TRP A 70 25.51 22.36 6.13
C TRP A 70 24.61 21.20 6.55
N MET A 71 25.18 20.24 7.26
CA MET A 71 24.48 19.06 7.77
C MET A 71 24.77 18.89 9.26
N PRO A 72 23.75 18.70 10.12
CA PRO A 72 23.97 18.47 11.54
C PRO A 72 24.55 17.08 11.77
N VAL A 73 25.50 16.97 12.69
CA VAL A 73 26.01 15.69 13.21
C VAL A 73 25.99 15.75 14.73
N GLU A 74 25.45 14.73 15.35
CA GLU A 74 25.39 14.57 16.80
C GLU A 74 26.37 13.49 17.24
N SER A 75 27.18 13.78 18.25
CA SER A 75 27.86 12.75 19.03
C SER A 75 27.02 12.44 20.26
N ARG A 76 26.68 11.17 20.49
CA ARG A 76 25.83 10.78 21.63
C ARG A 76 26.56 9.77 22.51
N ASN A 77 26.53 9.97 23.83
CA ASN A 77 27.16 9.06 24.80
C ASN A 77 26.35 7.78 24.95
N ILE A 78 27.05 6.64 25.06
CA ILE A 78 26.46 5.34 25.41
C ILE A 78 26.78 5.01 26.86
N SER A 79 28.07 4.90 27.20
CA SER A 79 28.53 4.56 28.55
C SER A 79 29.55 5.59 29.08
N GLY A 80 29.48 5.88 30.39
CA GLY A 80 30.51 6.66 31.11
C GLY A 80 30.37 8.20 31.13
N ASN A 81 31.36 8.85 31.77
CA ASN A 81 31.49 10.30 31.84
C ASN A 81 31.73 10.86 30.44
N GLY A 82 30.96 11.86 30.04
CA GLY A 82 30.97 12.44 28.70
C GLY A 82 32.30 13.05 28.29
N ASP A 83 33.21 12.21 27.81
CA ASP A 83 34.51 12.62 27.29
C ASP A 83 34.36 13.32 25.95
N TRP A 84 35.39 14.10 25.62
CA TRP A 84 35.43 14.84 24.38
C TRP A 84 35.57 13.90 23.19
N THR A 85 34.72 14.10 22.19
CA THR A 85 34.76 13.40 20.91
C THR A 85 35.33 14.34 19.85
N TRP A 86 36.45 13.94 19.25
CA TRP A 86 37.09 14.69 18.17
C TRP A 86 36.49 14.27 16.83
N LEU A 87 35.86 15.20 16.14
CA LEU A 87 35.23 15.01 14.85
C LEU A 87 36.15 15.48 13.74
N SER A 88 36.22 14.68 12.68
CA SER A 88 36.92 14.99 11.43
C SER A 88 36.01 14.63 10.26
N VAL A 89 36.20 15.26 9.12
CA VAL A 89 35.46 14.94 7.89
C VAL A 89 36.45 14.68 6.76
N LYS A 90 36.22 13.60 6.02
CA LYS A 90 36.93 13.27 4.79
C LYS A 90 35.96 13.35 3.63
N VAL A 91 36.35 14.05 2.57
CA VAL A 91 35.58 14.17 1.34
C VAL A 91 36.14 13.20 0.30
N GLU A 92 35.26 12.48 -0.40
CA GLU A 92 35.68 11.54 -1.45
C GLU A 92 35.71 12.16 -2.85
N SER A 93 34.88 13.18 -3.08
CA SER A 93 34.81 13.88 -4.36
C SER A 93 35.74 15.10 -4.40
N PRO A 94 36.53 15.30 -5.49
CA PRO A 94 37.43 16.45 -5.62
C PRO A 94 36.69 17.78 -5.85
N TYR A 95 35.39 17.73 -6.11
CA TYR A 95 34.57 18.92 -6.38
C TYR A 95 34.05 19.60 -5.11
N PHE A 96 34.10 18.89 -3.98
CA PHE A 96 33.59 19.38 -2.71
C PHE A 96 34.72 19.56 -1.70
N ASN A 97 34.53 20.51 -0.79
CA ASN A 97 35.31 20.71 0.40
C ASN A 97 34.37 20.61 1.60
N ALA A 98 34.85 20.10 2.73
CA ALA A 98 34.07 20.08 3.95
C ALA A 98 34.93 20.34 5.18
N PHE A 99 34.32 20.93 6.20
CA PHE A 99 34.89 20.97 7.54
C PHE A 99 33.79 20.81 8.60
N VAL A 100 34.17 20.28 9.77
CA VAL A 100 33.27 20.15 10.93
C VAL A 100 33.48 21.29 11.92
N PHE A 101 32.39 21.85 12.45
CA PHE A 101 32.41 22.87 13.48
C PHE A 101 31.27 22.72 14.52
N PRO A 102 31.58 22.74 15.84
CA PRO A 102 32.92 22.59 16.40
C PRO A 102 33.46 21.17 16.13
N PRO A 103 34.79 21.01 15.89
CA PRO A 103 35.42 19.71 15.71
C PRO A 103 35.60 18.94 17.02
N LEU A 104 35.33 19.59 18.16
CA LEU A 104 35.44 18.97 19.47
C LEU A 104 34.10 19.11 20.18
N ALA A 105 33.44 17.98 20.41
CA ALA A 105 32.09 17.91 20.97
C ALA A 105 32.13 17.14 22.30
N LYS A 106 31.50 17.68 23.35
CA LYS A 106 31.38 17.01 24.65
C LYS A 106 29.92 16.72 24.94
N PRO A 107 29.43 15.48 24.73
CA PRO A 107 28.08 15.15 25.13
C PRO A 107 28.03 15.12 26.66
N SER A 108 27.14 15.89 27.28
CA SER A 108 27.09 16.04 28.75
C SER A 108 26.09 15.08 29.38
N GLY A 109 26.56 14.27 30.34
CA GLY A 109 25.74 13.32 31.09
C GLY A 109 25.60 11.93 30.41
N PRO A 110 25.05 10.95 31.14
CA PRO A 110 24.60 9.68 30.56
C PRO A 110 23.60 9.96 29.44
N GLN A 111 23.76 9.32 28.28
CA GLN A 111 22.97 9.59 27.08
C GLN A 111 23.00 11.05 26.56
N GLY A 112 23.95 11.86 27.04
CA GLY A 112 24.14 13.22 26.56
C GLY A 112 24.40 13.25 25.06
N LYS A 113 23.92 14.31 24.39
CA LYS A 113 24.14 14.58 22.96
C LYS A 113 24.93 15.88 22.81
N ALA A 114 25.85 15.95 21.86
CA ALA A 114 26.54 17.17 21.48
C ALA A 114 26.45 17.39 19.96
N LYS A 115 25.98 18.57 19.57
CA LYS A 115 25.77 18.92 18.16
C LYS A 115 27.01 19.58 17.57
N SER A 116 27.33 19.15 16.35
CA SER A 116 28.28 19.77 15.44
C SER A 116 27.66 19.89 14.05
N TRP A 117 28.31 20.64 13.18
CA TRP A 117 27.85 20.90 11.82
C TRP A 117 28.96 20.59 10.83
N VAL A 118 28.63 19.89 9.75
CA VAL A 118 29.51 19.70 8.60
C VAL A 118 29.16 20.78 7.58
N LEU A 119 30.01 21.77 7.40
CA LEU A 119 29.85 22.76 6.34
C LEU A 119 30.50 22.19 5.07
N VAL A 120 29.70 22.03 4.01
CA VAL A 120 30.15 21.58 2.70
C VAL A 120 30.14 22.77 1.75
N SER A 121 31.21 22.92 0.97
CA SER A 121 31.27 23.89 -0.13
C SER A 121 31.77 23.24 -1.42
N CYS A 122 31.45 23.84 -2.57
CA CYS A 122 31.92 23.39 -3.87
C CYS A 122 32.21 24.59 -4.79
N SER A 123 32.92 24.36 -5.89
CA SER A 123 33.13 25.41 -6.90
C SER A 123 31.84 25.65 -7.70
N PRO A 124 31.54 26.88 -8.14
CA PRO A 124 30.49 27.13 -9.14
C PRO A 124 30.67 26.35 -10.46
N SER A 125 31.89 25.85 -10.72
CA SER A 125 32.22 25.01 -11.88
C SER A 125 32.01 23.51 -11.64
N THR A 126 31.42 23.11 -10.51
CA THR A 126 31.14 21.69 -10.23
C THR A 126 30.09 21.18 -11.22
N PRO A 127 30.35 20.08 -11.95
CA PRO A 127 29.39 19.56 -12.93
C PRO A 127 28.05 19.18 -12.29
N ALA A 128 26.95 19.40 -13.01
CA ALA A 128 25.64 18.90 -12.62
C ALA A 128 25.64 17.35 -12.59
N GLY A 129 24.91 16.76 -11.65
CA GLY A 129 24.91 15.33 -11.36
C GLY A 129 26.07 14.85 -10.47
N THR A 130 27.03 15.72 -10.11
CA THR A 130 28.16 15.30 -9.25
C THR A 130 27.66 14.96 -7.85
N VAL A 131 27.87 13.73 -7.41
CA VAL A 131 27.60 13.29 -6.03
C VAL A 131 28.89 13.41 -5.20
N GLY A 132 28.79 13.95 -3.99
CA GLY A 132 29.85 14.00 -3.01
C GLY A 132 29.46 13.24 -1.74
N TYR A 133 30.29 12.28 -1.33
CA TYR A 133 30.17 11.60 -0.06
C TYR A 133 31.19 12.14 0.96
N PHE A 134 30.73 12.28 2.20
CA PHE A 134 31.48 12.88 3.31
C PHE A 134 31.48 11.92 4.49
N LYS A 135 32.64 11.32 4.76
CA LYS A 135 32.82 10.46 5.94
C LYS A 135 33.15 11.33 7.14
N VAL A 136 32.20 11.48 8.06
CA VAL A 136 32.48 12.13 9.35
C VAL A 136 32.95 11.07 10.32
N THR A 137 34.15 11.21 10.87
CA THR A 137 34.72 10.28 11.85
C THR A 137 34.87 10.96 13.19
N GLY A 138 34.24 10.40 14.21
CA GLY A 138 34.40 10.75 15.61
C GLY A 138 35.46 9.88 16.25
N THR A 139 36.28 10.45 17.13
CA THR A 139 37.34 9.74 17.86
C THR A 139 37.27 10.09 19.33
N ARG A 140 37.20 9.05 20.18
CA ARG A 140 37.26 9.16 21.65
C ARG A 140 38.32 8.19 22.17
N GLY A 141 39.46 8.71 22.61
CA GLY A 141 40.62 7.88 22.92
C GLY A 141 41.07 7.08 21.69
N SER A 142 41.02 5.75 21.77
CA SER A 142 41.32 4.85 20.64
C SER A 142 40.09 4.44 19.82
N GLU A 143 38.88 4.71 20.32
CA GLU A 143 37.62 4.33 19.69
C GLU A 143 37.24 5.32 18.58
N LYS A 144 36.71 4.79 17.48
CA LYS A 144 36.33 5.57 16.31
C LYS A 144 35.03 5.06 15.72
N HIS A 145 34.15 6.00 15.42
CA HIS A 145 32.85 5.77 14.80
C HIS A 145 32.66 6.74 13.64
N ARG A 146 31.83 6.38 12.66
CA ARG A 146 31.55 7.14 11.45
C ARG A 146 30.07 7.39 11.26
N VAL A 147 29.78 8.45 10.51
CA VAL A 147 28.50 8.62 9.81
C VAL A 147 28.81 9.16 8.41
N TRP A 148 28.09 8.68 7.41
CA TRP A 148 28.17 9.19 6.06
C TRP A 148 27.13 10.28 5.81
N LEU A 149 27.56 11.27 5.04
CA LEU A 149 26.68 12.31 4.52
C LEU A 149 26.85 12.39 3.01
N LYS A 150 25.81 12.84 2.31
CA LYS A 150 25.74 12.96 0.85
C LYS A 150 25.31 14.35 0.44
N VAL A 151 26.02 14.93 -0.52
CA VAL A 151 25.62 16.16 -1.19
C VAL A 151 25.62 15.94 -2.69
N THR A 152 24.48 16.18 -3.33
CA THR A 152 24.37 16.09 -4.80
C THR A 152 24.36 17.49 -5.41
N SER A 153 25.27 17.75 -6.34
CA SER A 153 25.27 18.96 -7.17
C SER A 153 24.29 18.75 -8.32
N LEU A 154 23.07 19.25 -8.18
CA LEU A 154 22.02 19.14 -9.18
C LEU A 154 21.37 20.49 -9.35
N ASP A 155 21.48 21.10 -10.53
CA ASP A 155 20.92 22.44 -10.76
C ASP A 155 19.42 22.41 -10.91
N SER A 156 18.91 21.56 -11.80
CA SER A 156 17.51 21.51 -12.18
C SER A 156 17.21 20.15 -12.83
N GLN A 157 16.20 19.46 -12.33
CA GLN A 157 15.77 18.13 -12.79
C GLN A 157 14.24 18.10 -12.79
N PRO A 158 13.59 18.30 -13.95
CA PRO A 158 12.14 18.26 -14.01
C PRO A 158 11.65 16.83 -13.78
N VAL A 159 10.53 16.71 -13.08
CA VAL A 159 9.74 15.48 -12.97
C VAL A 159 8.28 15.85 -13.26
N LEU A 160 7.64 15.04 -14.09
CA LEU A 160 6.25 15.19 -14.50
C LEU A 160 5.53 13.87 -14.22
N GLU A 161 4.41 13.95 -13.52
CA GLU A 161 3.64 12.78 -13.09
C GLU A 161 2.15 13.02 -13.31
N ASN A 162 1.40 11.93 -13.51
CA ASN A 162 -0.05 11.96 -13.45
C ASN A 162 -0.48 12.15 -11.98
N SER A 163 -1.40 13.06 -11.69
CA SER A 163 -1.60 13.57 -10.33
C SER A 163 -3.05 13.61 -9.90
N SER A 164 -3.30 13.19 -8.66
CA SER A 164 -4.57 13.38 -7.95
C SER A 164 -4.82 14.81 -7.50
N GLY A 165 -3.81 15.67 -7.60
CA GLY A 165 -3.82 17.05 -7.14
C GLY A 165 -3.39 17.25 -5.70
N ASP A 166 -3.65 18.44 -5.16
CA ASP A 166 -3.38 18.72 -3.75
C ASP A 166 -4.24 17.83 -2.86
N LEU A 167 -3.68 17.30 -1.79
CA LEU A 167 -4.39 16.50 -0.79
C LEU A 167 -5.73 17.13 -0.37
N LEU A 168 -5.77 18.45 -0.18
CA LEU A 168 -6.95 19.15 0.34
C LEU A 168 -7.87 19.74 -0.74
N GLY A 169 -7.40 19.84 -1.98
CA GLY A 169 -8.10 20.58 -3.04
C GLY A 169 -8.13 19.90 -4.41
N GLY A 170 -7.41 18.80 -4.57
CA GLY A 170 -7.32 17.99 -5.78
C GLY A 170 -8.55 17.11 -5.98
N GLN A 171 -8.51 16.28 -7.01
CA GLN A 171 -9.57 15.31 -7.31
C GLN A 171 -9.53 14.14 -6.31
N GLY A 172 -8.37 13.90 -5.69
CA GLY A 172 -8.17 12.79 -4.75
C GLY A 172 -7.78 11.48 -5.42
N TYR A 173 -7.91 11.38 -6.76
CA TYR A 173 -7.54 10.22 -7.58
C TYR A 173 -6.83 10.64 -8.87
N ARG A 174 -6.00 9.76 -9.43
CA ARG A 174 -5.36 9.97 -10.73
C ARG A 174 -6.32 9.63 -11.86
N LYS A 175 -6.36 10.45 -12.91
CA LYS A 175 -7.12 10.10 -14.12
C LYS A 175 -6.50 8.84 -14.75
N PRO A 176 -7.30 7.89 -15.26
CA PRO A 176 -6.74 6.71 -15.89
C PRO A 176 -5.89 7.12 -17.09
N LEU A 177 -4.78 6.41 -17.30
CA LEU A 177 -3.89 6.70 -18.41
C LEU A 177 -4.57 6.42 -19.74
N LEU A 178 -5.48 5.44 -19.81
CA LEU A 178 -6.37 5.20 -20.94
C LEU A 178 -7.72 5.89 -20.72
N GLN A 179 -8.14 6.76 -21.65
CA GLN A 179 -9.47 7.39 -21.64
C GLN A 179 -10.20 7.20 -22.97
N ALA A 180 -11.52 7.03 -22.90
CA ALA A 180 -12.40 6.94 -24.08
C ALA A 180 -12.74 8.34 -24.61
N TYR A 181 -12.54 8.58 -25.92
CA TYR A 181 -12.95 9.81 -26.59
C TYR A 181 -14.39 9.70 -27.10
N THR A 182 -15.32 10.32 -26.38
CA THR A 182 -16.75 10.38 -26.74
C THR A 182 -17.14 11.67 -27.46
N GLY A 183 -16.16 12.38 -28.05
CA GLY A 183 -16.36 13.69 -28.68
C GLY A 183 -16.07 14.89 -27.78
N ALA A 184 -16.00 14.69 -26.46
CA ALA A 184 -15.62 15.73 -25.50
C ALA A 184 -14.09 15.83 -25.32
N PRO A 185 -13.54 17.03 -25.02
CA PRO A 185 -12.13 17.17 -24.66
C PRO A 185 -11.75 16.26 -23.49
N LEU A 186 -10.64 15.54 -23.64
CA LEU A 186 -10.08 14.67 -22.60
C LEU A 186 -9.17 15.49 -21.69
N THR A 187 -9.14 15.16 -20.40
CA THR A 187 -8.32 15.92 -19.45
C THR A 187 -7.48 14.99 -18.59
N TRP A 188 -6.21 15.34 -18.42
CA TRP A 188 -5.32 14.76 -17.42
C TRP A 188 -4.85 15.85 -16.48
N HIS A 189 -4.80 15.50 -15.20
CA HIS A 189 -4.24 16.36 -14.18
C HIS A 189 -2.81 15.89 -13.91
N LEU A 190 -1.85 16.79 -14.08
CA LEU A 190 -0.43 16.51 -14.00
C LEU A 190 0.19 17.31 -12.85
N ALA A 191 1.22 16.75 -12.21
CA ALA A 191 2.07 17.46 -11.27
C ALA A 191 3.46 17.63 -11.87
N ALA A 192 3.94 18.87 -11.88
CA ALA A 192 5.30 19.20 -12.28
C ALA A 192 6.13 19.59 -11.06
N THR A 193 7.28 18.94 -10.89
CA THR A 193 8.23 19.13 -9.79
C THR A 193 9.64 19.38 -10.32
N ASN A 194 10.51 19.94 -9.48
CA ASN A 194 11.93 20.13 -9.79
C ASN A 194 12.78 19.56 -8.65
N HIS A 195 13.49 18.48 -8.95
CA HIS A 195 14.31 17.74 -7.99
C HIS A 195 15.75 18.28 -7.93
N GLY A 196 16.10 19.30 -8.74
CA GLY A 196 17.37 20.02 -8.62
C GLY A 196 17.31 21.16 -7.59
N GLY A 197 18.45 21.69 -7.16
CA GLY A 197 18.58 22.69 -6.11
C GLY A 197 18.33 24.16 -6.54
N GLY A 198 18.14 24.40 -7.82
CA GLY A 198 17.93 25.72 -8.42
C GLY A 198 16.54 25.84 -9.05
N ALA A 199 15.86 26.97 -8.85
CA ALA A 199 14.63 27.24 -9.58
C ALA A 199 14.90 27.31 -11.09
N ASP A 200 13.94 26.82 -11.88
CA ASP A 200 14.02 26.79 -13.34
C ASP A 200 12.63 26.96 -13.95
N THR A 201 12.58 27.33 -15.23
CA THR A 201 11.36 27.43 -16.02
C THR A 201 11.42 26.39 -17.12
N PHE A 202 10.48 25.45 -17.12
CA PHE A 202 10.42 24.34 -18.05
C PHE A 202 9.34 24.58 -19.09
N ALA A 203 9.67 24.31 -20.35
CA ALA A 203 8.67 24.27 -21.40
C ALA A 203 7.70 23.10 -21.19
N LEU A 204 6.44 23.30 -21.58
CA LEU A 204 5.44 22.24 -21.66
C LEU A 204 5.28 21.85 -23.13
N GLY A 205 5.41 20.57 -23.42
CA GLY A 205 5.33 20.00 -24.75
C GLY A 205 4.44 18.77 -24.81
N PHE A 206 4.15 18.33 -26.03
CA PHE A 206 3.53 17.03 -26.23
C PHE A 206 3.97 16.42 -27.57
N HIS A 207 3.88 15.09 -27.65
CA HIS A 207 3.95 14.30 -28.87
C HIS A 207 2.72 13.39 -28.91
N ALA A 208 2.09 13.18 -30.07
CA ALA A 208 0.95 12.29 -30.19
C ALA A 208 1.03 11.48 -31.49
N ASP A 209 0.60 10.22 -31.44
CA ASP A 209 0.56 9.31 -32.60
C ASP A 209 -0.64 9.60 -33.52
N PHE A 210 -1.41 10.65 -33.22
CA PHE A 210 -2.61 11.05 -33.93
C PHE A 210 -2.73 12.59 -33.99
N PRO A 211 -3.42 13.15 -35.00
CA PRO A 211 -3.67 14.58 -35.06
C PRO A 211 -4.54 15.05 -33.90
N CYS A 212 -3.99 15.88 -33.02
CA CYS A 212 -4.71 16.48 -31.90
C CYS A 212 -4.26 17.90 -31.59
N ARG A 213 -5.05 18.59 -30.77
CA ARG A 213 -4.65 19.82 -30.08
C ARG A 213 -4.53 19.51 -28.59
N VAL A 214 -3.45 19.98 -27.98
CA VAL A 214 -3.27 19.93 -26.53
C VAL A 214 -3.20 21.34 -25.97
N LYS A 215 -3.97 21.61 -24.93
CA LYS A 215 -3.96 22.87 -24.20
C LYS A 215 -3.54 22.60 -22.75
N PHE A 216 -2.46 23.24 -22.31
CA PHE A 216 -2.04 23.19 -20.91
C PHE A 216 -2.60 24.39 -20.16
N SER A 217 -3.14 24.18 -18.97
CA SER A 217 -3.61 25.26 -18.09
C SER A 217 -3.18 25.03 -16.64
N ASN A 218 -3.01 26.13 -15.89
CA ASN A 218 -2.75 26.05 -14.45
C ASN A 218 -4.05 25.81 -13.66
N THR A 219 -3.95 25.73 -12.33
CA THR A 219 -5.10 25.56 -11.43
C THR A 219 -6.13 26.69 -11.46
N SER A 220 -5.78 27.87 -11.99
CA SER A 220 -6.74 28.96 -12.22
C SER A 220 -7.42 28.90 -13.60
N GLY A 221 -7.19 27.85 -14.39
CA GLY A 221 -7.68 27.69 -15.76
C GLY A 221 -6.98 28.57 -16.80
N ARG A 222 -5.90 29.26 -16.43
CA ARG A 222 -5.12 30.09 -17.36
C ARG A 222 -4.23 29.20 -18.20
N GLU A 223 -4.31 29.38 -19.52
CA GLU A 223 -3.43 28.67 -20.47
C GLU A 223 -1.96 29.05 -20.25
N ILE A 224 -1.10 28.03 -20.26
CA ILE A 224 0.34 28.15 -20.04
C ILE A 224 1.09 27.29 -21.05
N SER A 225 2.32 27.67 -21.40
CA SER A 225 3.23 26.89 -22.25
C SER A 225 4.55 26.55 -21.54
N GLN A 226 4.70 27.02 -20.30
CA GLN A 226 5.85 26.80 -19.46
C GLN A 226 5.44 26.93 -18.00
N VAL A 227 6.19 26.29 -17.12
CA VAL A 227 5.99 26.36 -15.67
C VAL A 227 7.31 26.67 -14.97
N THR A 228 7.28 27.61 -14.02
CA THR A 228 8.44 27.92 -13.17
C THR A 228 8.34 27.11 -11.89
N LEU A 229 9.32 26.24 -11.67
CA LEU A 229 9.37 25.35 -10.52
C LEU A 229 10.54 25.74 -9.63
N ASN A 230 10.28 25.84 -8.33
CA ASN A 230 11.34 26.02 -7.36
C ASN A 230 12.14 24.72 -7.26
N GLY A 231 13.47 24.84 -7.27
CA GLY A 231 14.31 23.71 -6.92
C GLY A 231 14.23 23.41 -5.42
N LEU A 232 14.72 22.24 -5.05
CA LEU A 232 15.06 21.87 -3.69
C LEU A 232 15.91 22.97 -3.04
N SER A 233 15.70 23.22 -1.75
CA SER A 233 16.49 24.20 -1.00
C SER A 233 17.32 23.49 0.05
N HIS A 234 18.20 24.24 0.74
CA HIS A 234 18.94 23.75 1.91
C HIS A 234 18.04 23.09 2.98
N ASN A 235 16.74 23.39 2.96
CA ASN A 235 15.75 22.77 3.80
C ASN A 235 14.76 21.92 2.97
N TYR A 236 14.29 22.36 1.81
CA TYR A 236 13.27 21.62 1.04
C TYR A 236 13.90 20.43 0.31
N LEU A 237 13.85 19.25 0.91
CA LEU A 237 14.12 17.97 0.22
C LEU A 237 12.87 17.39 -0.44
N TYR A 238 11.73 18.09 -0.33
CA TYR A 238 10.49 17.79 -1.01
C TYR A 238 10.27 18.82 -2.12
N PRO A 239 10.14 18.39 -3.37
CA PRO A 239 9.77 19.31 -4.43
C PRO A 239 8.31 19.75 -4.21
N THR A 240 8.06 21.05 -4.30
CA THR A 240 6.68 21.56 -4.29
C THR A 240 6.04 21.36 -5.67
N PRO A 241 4.98 20.55 -5.79
CA PRO A 241 4.34 20.34 -7.08
C PRO A 241 3.63 21.61 -7.56
N THR A 242 3.73 21.87 -8.86
CA THR A 242 2.81 22.78 -9.55
C THR A 242 1.87 21.95 -10.42
N TYR A 243 0.58 22.07 -10.15
CA TYR A 243 -0.43 21.29 -10.86
C TYR A 243 -0.82 21.94 -12.20
N ILE A 244 -0.99 21.09 -13.20
CA ILE A 244 -1.23 21.44 -14.60
C ILE A 244 -2.39 20.58 -15.10
N ASN A 245 -3.34 21.16 -15.81
CA ASN A 245 -4.35 20.42 -16.56
C ASN A 245 -3.92 20.37 -18.03
N ALA A 246 -3.81 19.16 -18.58
CA ALA A 246 -3.62 18.92 -20.00
C ALA A 246 -4.96 18.51 -20.63
N GLU A 247 -5.51 19.37 -21.50
CA GLU A 247 -6.72 19.11 -22.26
C GLU A 247 -6.36 18.66 -23.68
N VAL A 248 -6.80 17.48 -24.10
CA VAL A 248 -6.50 16.88 -25.40
C VAL A 248 -7.79 16.77 -26.23
N VAL A 249 -7.73 17.29 -27.46
CA VAL A 249 -8.83 17.22 -28.43
C VAL A 249 -8.31 16.61 -29.74
N PRO A 250 -8.68 15.37 -30.07
CA PRO A 250 -8.47 14.80 -31.40
C PRO A 250 -9.03 15.74 -32.49
N THR A 251 -8.26 15.97 -33.55
CA THR A 251 -8.66 16.81 -34.69
C THR A 251 -8.96 16.02 -35.96
N ALA A 252 -8.79 14.70 -35.90
CA ALA A 252 -9.13 13.76 -36.94
C ALA A 252 -9.83 12.54 -36.30
N PRO A 253 -10.66 11.80 -37.05
CA PRO A 253 -11.21 10.54 -36.58
C PRO A 253 -10.10 9.59 -36.13
N LEU A 254 -10.28 9.01 -34.95
CA LEU A 254 -9.40 8.02 -34.38
C LEU A 254 -9.82 6.60 -34.82
N PRO A 255 -8.88 5.65 -34.96
CA PRO A 255 -9.23 4.27 -35.24
C PRO A 255 -10.10 3.70 -34.09
N LYS A 256 -11.21 3.04 -34.44
CA LYS A 256 -12.09 2.37 -33.46
C LYS A 256 -11.30 1.30 -32.72
N ASN A 257 -11.54 1.17 -31.41
CA ASN A 257 -10.99 0.14 -30.51
C ASN A 257 -9.46 0.03 -30.48
N ARG A 258 -8.75 1.03 -31.01
CA ARG A 258 -7.29 1.02 -31.05
C ARG A 258 -6.74 2.18 -30.21
N PRO A 259 -6.13 1.89 -29.05
CA PRO A 259 -5.46 2.91 -28.26
C PRO A 259 -4.37 3.62 -29.08
N VAL A 260 -4.33 4.94 -28.97
CA VAL A 260 -3.29 5.80 -29.54
C VAL A 260 -2.68 6.65 -28.45
N SER A 261 -1.37 6.90 -28.51
CA SER A 261 -0.65 7.53 -27.40
C SER A 261 -0.55 9.05 -27.56
N VAL A 262 -0.58 9.74 -26.42
CA VAL A 262 -0.16 11.13 -26.25
C VAL A 262 0.87 11.18 -25.11
N VAL A 263 2.05 11.70 -25.40
CA VAL A 263 3.15 11.87 -24.45
C VAL A 263 3.20 13.34 -24.06
N PHE A 264 2.94 13.65 -22.79
CA PHE A 264 3.13 14.97 -22.23
C PHE A 264 4.60 15.12 -21.82
N GLU A 265 5.21 16.27 -22.10
CA GLU A 265 6.61 16.53 -21.83
C GLU A 265 6.78 17.79 -20.96
N LEU A 266 7.66 17.70 -19.96
CA LEU A 266 8.15 18.80 -19.15
C LEU A 266 9.64 18.96 -19.40
N GLY A 267 10.02 20.06 -20.05
CA GLY A 267 11.40 20.38 -20.40
C GLY A 267 11.57 20.68 -21.90
N PRO A 268 12.79 21.05 -22.33
CA PRO A 268 13.92 21.40 -21.48
C PRO A 268 13.64 22.66 -20.63
N GLY A 269 14.43 22.85 -19.58
CA GLY A 269 14.44 24.04 -18.74
C GLY A 269 15.30 25.16 -19.32
N THR A 270 15.21 26.35 -18.73
CA THR A 270 16.14 27.46 -19.05
C THR A 270 17.57 27.19 -18.55
N ARG A 271 17.73 26.26 -17.60
CA ARG A 271 19.02 25.90 -16.98
C ARG A 271 19.40 24.44 -17.15
N SER A 272 18.48 23.58 -17.57
CA SER A 272 18.71 22.15 -17.74
C SER A 272 18.20 21.66 -19.09
N GLY A 273 18.95 20.76 -19.74
CA GLY A 273 18.49 20.04 -20.93
C GLY A 273 17.65 18.81 -20.60
N ALA A 274 17.43 18.50 -19.32
CA ALA A 274 16.64 17.35 -18.89
C ALA A 274 15.16 17.54 -19.21
N THR A 275 14.49 16.42 -19.48
CA THR A 275 13.06 16.33 -19.76
C THR A 275 12.45 15.22 -18.92
N SER A 276 11.16 15.36 -18.60
CA SER A 276 10.34 14.31 -18.00
C SER A 276 9.08 14.11 -18.83
N GLN A 277 8.58 12.88 -18.91
CA GLN A 277 7.44 12.54 -19.76
C GLN A 277 6.40 11.72 -19.01
N VAL A 278 5.13 11.90 -19.38
CA VAL A 278 4.00 11.05 -18.97
C VAL A 278 3.29 10.60 -20.23
N THR A 279 3.13 9.29 -20.40
CA THR A 279 2.40 8.72 -21.54
C THR A 279 0.97 8.41 -21.12
N ALA A 280 0.01 8.97 -21.83
CA ALA A 280 -1.40 8.62 -21.75
C ALA A 280 -1.88 8.05 -23.10
N GLN A 281 -3.03 7.40 -23.08
CA GLN A 281 -3.64 6.76 -24.24
C GLN A 281 -5.09 7.24 -24.40
N VAL A 282 -5.49 7.34 -25.66
CA VAL A 282 -6.86 7.64 -26.06
C VAL A 282 -7.38 6.49 -26.88
N VAL A 283 -8.58 6.02 -26.57
CA VAL A 283 -9.30 5.06 -27.42
C VAL A 283 -10.55 5.70 -27.98
N ASN A 284 -10.84 5.45 -29.26
CA ASN A 284 -12.15 5.74 -29.82
C ASN A 284 -13.04 4.50 -29.65
N PRO A 285 -14.05 4.55 -28.76
CA PRO A 285 -14.96 3.43 -28.55
C PRO A 285 -15.92 3.22 -29.74
N GLY A 286 -16.08 4.22 -30.62
CA GLY A 286 -17.14 4.22 -31.63
C GLY A 286 -18.50 4.55 -31.03
N MET A 287 -19.57 4.40 -31.82
CA MET A 287 -20.95 4.53 -31.36
C MET A 287 -21.36 3.34 -30.49
N LEU A 288 -20.80 2.15 -30.75
CA LEU A 288 -21.12 0.92 -30.06
C LEU A 288 -19.82 0.24 -29.58
N PHE A 289 -19.63 0.21 -28.27
CA PHE A 289 -18.45 -0.37 -27.63
C PHE A 289 -18.83 -1.50 -26.68
N CYS A 290 -18.09 -2.60 -26.75
CA CYS A 290 -18.04 -3.66 -25.76
C CYS A 290 -16.56 -4.00 -25.57
N VAL A 291 -16.09 -4.16 -24.33
CA VAL A 291 -14.67 -4.45 -24.09
C VAL A 291 -14.26 -5.83 -24.66
N ASN A 292 -15.22 -6.75 -24.73
CA ASN A 292 -15.12 -8.13 -25.22
C ASN A 292 -15.48 -8.29 -26.70
N ASP A 293 -15.64 -7.18 -27.43
CA ASP A 293 -15.71 -7.22 -28.89
C ASP A 293 -14.54 -8.08 -29.40
N LEU A 294 -14.81 -9.03 -30.29
CA LEU A 294 -13.78 -9.94 -30.82
C LEU A 294 -12.73 -9.21 -31.67
N ASP A 295 -13.03 -7.97 -32.08
CA ASP A 295 -12.10 -7.02 -32.69
C ASP A 295 -11.74 -5.84 -31.73
N GLY A 296 -12.02 -6.00 -30.45
CA GLY A 296 -11.99 -4.99 -29.39
C GLY A 296 -10.69 -4.86 -28.61
N LEU A 297 -10.80 -4.30 -27.40
CA LEU A 297 -9.67 -4.09 -26.49
C LEU A 297 -9.23 -5.39 -25.80
N ARG A 298 -10.18 -6.26 -25.49
CA ARG A 298 -9.93 -7.54 -24.79
C ARG A 298 -10.78 -8.65 -25.45
N PRO A 299 -10.46 -9.05 -26.68
CA PRO A 299 -11.26 -10.01 -27.43
C PRO A 299 -11.22 -11.40 -26.77
N HIS A 300 -12.35 -11.86 -26.25
CA HIS A 300 -12.50 -13.21 -25.72
C HIS A 300 -13.96 -13.67 -25.76
N ALA A 301 -14.16 -14.99 -25.76
CA ALA A 301 -15.49 -15.57 -25.57
C ALA A 301 -15.74 -15.74 -24.07
N HIS A 302 -16.86 -15.23 -23.56
CA HIS A 302 -17.26 -15.49 -22.18
C HIS A 302 -17.49 -16.99 -22.00
N GLN A 303 -16.98 -17.55 -20.91
CA GLN A 303 -17.14 -18.96 -20.58
C GLN A 303 -18.35 -19.13 -19.66
N ALA A 304 -19.21 -20.11 -19.95
CA ALA A 304 -20.35 -20.45 -19.10
C ALA A 304 -20.55 -21.96 -19.08
N MET A 305 -20.90 -22.54 -17.93
CA MET A 305 -21.31 -23.95 -17.87
C MET A 305 -22.75 -24.12 -18.41
N PRO A 306 -23.18 -25.36 -18.74
CA PRO A 306 -24.56 -25.61 -19.16
C PRO A 306 -25.58 -25.08 -18.15
N GLY A 307 -26.56 -24.31 -18.63
CA GLY A 307 -27.61 -23.69 -17.83
C GLY A 307 -27.23 -22.35 -17.19
N GLU A 308 -25.96 -21.93 -17.24
CA GLU A 308 -25.50 -20.66 -16.66
C GLU A 308 -25.76 -19.46 -17.58
N THR A 309 -25.74 -18.27 -16.97
CA THR A 309 -25.95 -17.00 -17.66
C THR A 309 -24.68 -16.15 -17.67
N THR A 310 -24.28 -15.71 -18.87
CA THR A 310 -23.29 -14.66 -19.07
C THR A 310 -23.93 -13.38 -19.62
N THR A 311 -23.26 -12.26 -19.43
CA THR A 311 -23.73 -10.94 -19.83
C THR A 311 -22.64 -10.17 -20.58
N PHE A 312 -23.04 -9.35 -21.54
CA PHE A 312 -22.18 -8.39 -22.20
C PHE A 312 -22.76 -6.99 -22.01
N ILE A 313 -21.93 -6.03 -21.62
CA ILE A 313 -22.36 -4.64 -21.50
C ILE A 313 -21.90 -3.86 -22.73
N PHE A 314 -22.86 -3.25 -23.41
CA PHE A 314 -22.65 -2.36 -24.54
C PHE A 314 -22.77 -0.92 -24.08
N HIS A 315 -21.71 -0.15 -24.30
CA HIS A 315 -21.69 1.29 -24.12
C HIS A 315 -22.01 1.95 -25.45
N VAL A 316 -23.15 2.64 -25.50
CA VAL A 316 -23.69 3.27 -26.69
C VAL A 316 -23.56 4.78 -26.57
N THR A 317 -22.70 5.35 -27.40
CA THR A 317 -22.37 6.78 -27.37
C THR A 317 -22.91 7.49 -28.61
N ASN A 318 -23.64 8.58 -28.42
CA ASN A 318 -23.97 9.46 -29.55
C ASN A 318 -22.76 10.33 -29.93
N LEU A 319 -21.99 9.92 -30.94
CA LEU A 319 -20.84 10.68 -31.45
C LEU A 319 -21.22 11.80 -32.44
N GLU A 320 -22.51 12.00 -32.69
CA GLU A 320 -23.02 12.95 -33.67
C GLU A 320 -23.24 14.34 -33.05
N SER A 321 -23.27 15.39 -33.88
CA SER A 321 -23.36 16.77 -33.39
C SER A 321 -24.76 17.21 -32.92
N SER A 322 -25.74 16.32 -33.02
CA SER A 322 -27.14 16.57 -32.63
C SER A 322 -27.70 15.38 -31.85
N PRO A 323 -28.75 15.57 -31.03
CA PRO A 323 -29.39 14.46 -30.36
C PRO A 323 -29.86 13.38 -31.34
N ALA A 324 -29.70 12.12 -30.97
CA ALA A 324 -30.02 10.96 -31.80
C ALA A 324 -30.78 9.89 -31.00
N ASP A 325 -31.57 9.10 -31.71
CA ASP A 325 -32.15 7.86 -31.18
C ASP A 325 -31.31 6.71 -31.74
N ILE A 326 -30.90 5.76 -30.90
CA ILE A 326 -30.12 4.60 -31.33
C ILE A 326 -30.91 3.34 -31.01
N THR A 327 -31.16 2.52 -32.04
CA THR A 327 -31.81 1.20 -31.89
C THR A 327 -30.73 0.11 -31.99
N LEU A 328 -30.83 -0.88 -31.11
CA LEU A 328 -29.94 -2.03 -31.02
C LEU A 328 -30.66 -3.29 -31.50
N GLU A 329 -29.96 -4.13 -32.25
CA GLU A 329 -30.44 -5.42 -32.72
C GLU A 329 -29.35 -6.48 -32.54
N ALA A 330 -29.69 -7.65 -32.00
CA ALA A 330 -28.81 -8.81 -31.94
C ALA A 330 -29.13 -9.75 -33.12
N GLU A 331 -28.12 -10.10 -33.90
CA GLU A 331 -28.20 -10.99 -35.06
C GLU A 331 -27.35 -12.25 -34.84
N GLY A 332 -27.88 -13.41 -35.26
CA GLY A 332 -27.25 -14.71 -35.06
C GLY A 332 -28.26 -15.86 -35.15
N THR A 333 -27.76 -17.09 -35.16
CA THR A 333 -28.56 -18.30 -35.00
C THR A 333 -28.25 -18.92 -33.65
N TRP A 334 -29.19 -18.84 -32.72
CA TRP A 334 -29.02 -19.29 -31.34
C TRP A 334 -30.02 -20.40 -31.01
N GLU A 335 -30.03 -21.47 -31.83
CA GLU A 335 -30.89 -22.63 -31.55
C GLU A 335 -30.61 -23.15 -30.12
N GLU A 336 -31.66 -23.18 -29.30
CA GLU A 336 -31.67 -23.60 -27.88
C GLU A 336 -31.03 -22.63 -26.86
N TRP A 337 -30.19 -21.68 -27.26
CA TRP A 337 -29.67 -20.64 -26.36
C TRP A 337 -30.73 -19.56 -26.08
N GLU A 338 -30.81 -19.08 -24.85
CA GLU A 338 -31.68 -17.95 -24.51
C GLU A 338 -30.89 -16.64 -24.62
N VAL A 339 -31.34 -15.74 -25.48
CA VAL A 339 -30.68 -14.44 -25.72
C VAL A 339 -31.69 -13.32 -25.52
N SER A 340 -31.31 -12.30 -24.74
CA SER A 340 -32.11 -11.09 -24.56
C SER A 340 -31.23 -9.84 -24.52
N LEU A 341 -31.69 -8.75 -25.13
CA LEU A 341 -30.99 -7.46 -25.18
C LEU A 341 -31.92 -6.38 -24.65
N ASP A 342 -31.48 -5.64 -23.63
CA ASP A 342 -32.28 -4.58 -22.99
C ASP A 342 -31.41 -3.38 -22.56
N PRO A 343 -31.83 -2.13 -22.85
CA PRO A 343 -32.92 -1.75 -23.75
C PRO A 343 -32.55 -1.90 -25.23
N LEU A 344 -33.56 -2.11 -26.09
CA LEU A 344 -33.40 -2.10 -27.55
C LEU A 344 -33.37 -0.68 -28.14
N ASP A 345 -34.03 0.29 -27.50
CA ASP A 345 -34.14 1.67 -27.99
C ASP A 345 -33.59 2.67 -26.97
N LEU A 346 -32.55 3.40 -27.36
CA LEU A 346 -31.96 4.49 -26.59
C LEU A 346 -32.34 5.83 -27.21
N ARG A 347 -33.39 6.47 -26.67
CA ARG A 347 -33.96 7.70 -27.24
C ARG A 347 -33.32 8.98 -26.70
N GLY A 348 -33.15 9.95 -27.60
CA GLY A 348 -32.77 11.32 -27.29
C GLY A 348 -31.40 11.45 -26.63
N LEU A 349 -30.44 10.61 -27.01
CA LEU A 349 -29.05 10.72 -26.55
C LEU A 349 -28.47 12.06 -27.02
N ALA A 350 -28.01 12.91 -26.11
CA ALA A 350 -27.32 14.15 -26.45
C ALA A 350 -25.94 13.86 -27.06
N PRO A 351 -25.34 14.79 -27.84
CA PRO A 351 -23.97 14.66 -28.32
C PRO A 351 -22.97 14.36 -27.18
N GLY A 352 -22.23 13.27 -27.32
CA GLY A 352 -21.27 12.74 -26.34
C GLY A 352 -21.89 12.00 -25.14
N GLU A 353 -23.22 11.94 -25.04
CA GLU A 353 -23.91 11.13 -24.03
C GLU A 353 -23.69 9.64 -24.32
N THR A 354 -23.39 8.89 -23.26
CA THR A 354 -23.24 7.43 -23.31
C THR A 354 -24.30 6.79 -22.42
N ARG A 355 -25.01 5.78 -22.95
CA ARG A 355 -25.91 4.92 -22.18
C ARG A 355 -25.54 3.46 -22.40
N GLN A 356 -26.04 2.60 -21.52
CA GLN A 356 -25.71 1.19 -21.54
C GLN A 356 -26.89 0.35 -22.01
N ALA A 357 -26.58 -0.75 -22.68
CA ALA A 357 -27.50 -1.86 -22.94
C ALA A 357 -26.80 -3.16 -22.57
N MET A 358 -27.58 -4.14 -22.10
CA MET A 358 -27.07 -5.41 -21.62
C MET A 358 -27.63 -6.54 -22.47
N LEU A 359 -26.73 -7.36 -23.00
CA LEU A 359 -27.07 -8.63 -23.65
C LEU A 359 -26.89 -9.74 -22.62
N THR A 360 -27.95 -10.48 -22.36
CA THR A 360 -27.96 -11.66 -21.49
C THR A 360 -28.01 -12.90 -22.36
N VAL A 361 -27.10 -13.84 -22.15
CA VAL A 361 -26.96 -15.08 -22.88
C VAL A 361 -26.96 -16.24 -21.89
N LYS A 362 -27.87 -17.19 -22.05
CA LYS A 362 -27.93 -18.40 -21.22
C LYS A 362 -27.61 -19.65 -22.04
N ALA A 363 -26.65 -20.42 -21.56
CA ALA A 363 -26.27 -21.69 -22.17
C ALA A 363 -27.39 -22.74 -22.00
N PRO A 364 -27.69 -23.57 -23.03
CA PRO A 364 -28.62 -24.68 -22.89
C PRO A 364 -28.16 -25.67 -21.81
N ASP A 365 -29.09 -26.22 -21.02
CA ASP A 365 -28.78 -27.23 -19.99
C ASP A 365 -28.13 -28.51 -20.58
N SER A 366 -28.35 -28.76 -21.88
CA SER A 366 -27.83 -29.93 -22.61
C SER A 366 -26.56 -29.65 -23.42
N ALA A 367 -26.02 -28.42 -23.36
CA ALA A 367 -24.84 -28.05 -24.15
C ALA A 367 -23.59 -28.81 -23.69
N ALA A 368 -22.71 -29.11 -24.63
CA ALA A 368 -21.42 -29.74 -24.35
C ALA A 368 -20.30 -28.69 -24.29
N ALA A 369 -19.25 -28.98 -23.53
CA ALA A 369 -18.05 -28.12 -23.52
C ALA A 369 -17.51 -27.92 -24.95
N GLY A 370 -17.23 -26.67 -25.30
CA GLY A 370 -16.84 -26.21 -26.64
C GLY A 370 -18.00 -25.79 -27.55
N ASP A 371 -19.26 -26.02 -27.15
CA ASP A 371 -20.42 -25.42 -27.86
C ASP A 371 -20.32 -23.90 -27.79
N ARG A 372 -20.48 -23.23 -28.92
CA ARG A 372 -20.16 -21.81 -29.05
C ARG A 372 -21.28 -21.04 -29.76
N LEU A 373 -21.57 -19.86 -29.24
CA LEU A 373 -22.50 -18.90 -29.80
C LEU A 373 -21.77 -17.58 -30.10
N ASP A 374 -21.64 -17.26 -31.39
CA ASP A 374 -21.19 -15.94 -31.85
C ASP A 374 -22.41 -15.06 -32.17
N LEU A 375 -22.43 -13.83 -31.66
CA LEU A 375 -23.51 -12.86 -31.86
C LEU A 375 -22.97 -11.56 -32.44
N THR A 376 -23.65 -11.02 -33.44
CA THR A 376 -23.41 -9.65 -33.91
C THR A 376 -24.44 -8.72 -33.27
N VAL A 377 -24.00 -7.71 -32.54
CA VAL A 377 -24.88 -6.63 -32.08
C VAL A 377 -24.68 -5.42 -32.97
N ALA A 378 -25.77 -4.96 -33.57
CA ALA A 378 -25.82 -3.79 -34.45
C ALA A 378 -26.48 -2.62 -33.74
N ALA A 379 -25.88 -1.44 -33.84
CA ALA A 379 -26.45 -0.16 -33.41
C ALA A 379 -26.76 0.70 -34.62
N LYS A 380 -27.98 1.21 -34.72
CA LYS A 380 -28.48 2.06 -35.81
C LYS A 380 -28.96 3.40 -35.27
N SER A 381 -28.27 4.48 -35.61
CA SER A 381 -28.69 5.84 -35.28
C SER A 381 -29.78 6.33 -36.22
N SER A 382 -30.74 7.11 -35.69
CA SER A 382 -31.76 7.81 -36.47
C SER A 382 -31.21 8.86 -37.45
N LEU A 383 -29.92 9.17 -37.35
CA LEU A 383 -29.18 10.05 -38.26
C LEU A 383 -28.41 9.27 -39.35
N GLY A 384 -28.50 7.94 -39.35
CA GLY A 384 -28.03 7.06 -40.43
C GLY A 384 -26.65 6.42 -40.23
N VAL A 385 -26.02 6.62 -39.07
CA VAL A 385 -24.81 5.89 -38.67
C VAL A 385 -25.19 4.48 -38.21
N GLU A 386 -24.43 3.48 -38.64
CA GLU A 386 -24.58 2.09 -38.24
C GLU A 386 -23.22 1.52 -37.82
N GLU A 387 -23.21 0.75 -36.74
CA GLU A 387 -21.99 0.15 -36.21
C GLU A 387 -22.28 -1.20 -35.57
N ASN A 388 -21.35 -2.13 -35.74
CA ASN A 388 -21.49 -3.50 -35.24
C ASN A 388 -20.35 -3.85 -34.28
N VAL A 389 -20.65 -4.77 -33.38
CA VAL A 389 -19.72 -5.44 -32.47
C VAL A 389 -20.01 -6.94 -32.52
N VAL A 390 -18.97 -7.76 -32.48
CA VAL A 390 -19.12 -9.22 -32.43
C VAL A 390 -18.69 -9.69 -31.06
N VAL A 391 -19.56 -10.42 -30.36
CA VAL A 391 -19.26 -11.06 -29.07
C VAL A 391 -19.47 -12.57 -29.17
N ALA A 392 -18.87 -13.32 -28.26
CA ALA A 392 -19.02 -14.77 -28.22
C ALA A 392 -19.21 -15.29 -26.80
N ALA A 393 -20.05 -16.31 -26.67
CA ALA A 393 -20.14 -17.16 -25.48
C ALA A 393 -19.75 -18.60 -25.86
N GLU A 394 -19.01 -19.28 -25.01
CA GLU A 394 -18.57 -20.66 -25.22
C GLU A 394 -18.84 -21.48 -23.95
N VAL A 395 -19.33 -22.70 -24.13
CA VAL A 395 -19.63 -23.59 -23.02
C VAL A 395 -18.33 -24.22 -22.51
N THR A 396 -18.14 -24.20 -21.20
CA THR A 396 -16.96 -24.78 -20.53
C THR A 396 -17.37 -25.83 -19.51
N ASP A 397 -16.44 -26.73 -19.19
CA ASP A 397 -16.51 -27.63 -18.02
C ASP A 397 -15.60 -27.16 -16.86
N VAL A 398 -14.85 -26.08 -17.07
CA VAL A 398 -14.02 -25.43 -16.06
C VAL A 398 -14.90 -24.54 -15.20
N ARG A 399 -14.74 -24.65 -13.88
CA ARG A 399 -15.53 -23.91 -12.90
C ARG A 399 -14.86 -22.59 -12.55
N ASN A 400 -15.67 -21.56 -12.29
CA ASN A 400 -15.15 -20.30 -11.78
C ASN A 400 -14.59 -20.46 -10.35
N VAL A 401 -13.57 -19.66 -10.06
CA VAL A 401 -12.95 -19.56 -8.74
C VAL A 401 -12.97 -18.10 -8.30
N TYR A 402 -13.60 -17.85 -7.16
CA TYR A 402 -13.68 -16.53 -6.57
C TYR A 402 -13.03 -16.51 -5.18
N TYR A 403 -12.06 -15.63 -5.00
CA TYR A 403 -11.52 -15.28 -3.69
C TYR A 403 -12.10 -13.93 -3.26
N PHE A 404 -12.62 -13.88 -2.04
CA PHE A 404 -13.06 -12.68 -1.37
C PHE A 404 -12.25 -12.56 -0.08
N ALA A 405 -11.27 -11.66 -0.08
CA ALA A 405 -10.46 -11.38 1.10
C ALA A 405 -10.94 -10.12 1.81
N ILE A 406 -11.04 -10.20 3.12
CA ILE A 406 -11.25 -9.05 4.00
C ILE A 406 -9.93 -8.84 4.74
N ASP A 407 -9.16 -7.86 4.30
CA ASP A 407 -7.81 -7.59 4.79
C ASP A 407 -7.82 -7.35 6.30
N SER A 408 -6.91 -8.00 7.03
CA SER A 408 -6.75 -7.79 8.48
C SER A 408 -7.95 -8.22 9.35
N MET A 409 -8.88 -9.00 8.79
CA MET A 409 -10.05 -9.47 9.53
C MET A 409 -9.73 -10.66 10.43
N ASP A 410 -9.70 -10.38 11.74
CA ASP A 410 -9.68 -11.42 12.76
C ASP A 410 -10.97 -12.28 12.73
N PRO A 411 -10.89 -13.62 12.84
CA PRO A 411 -12.06 -14.50 12.80
C PRO A 411 -13.11 -14.22 13.89
N GLU A 412 -12.75 -13.59 15.01
CA GLU A 412 -13.68 -13.27 16.10
C GLU A 412 -14.74 -12.24 15.71
N TYR A 413 -14.48 -11.39 14.70
CA TYR A 413 -15.51 -10.47 14.17
C TYR A 413 -16.79 -11.19 13.73
N LEU A 414 -16.66 -12.43 13.24
CA LEU A 414 -17.82 -13.24 12.84
C LEU A 414 -18.70 -13.62 14.02
N ASP A 415 -18.11 -13.76 15.21
CA ASP A 415 -18.76 -14.20 16.44
C ASP A 415 -19.29 -13.03 17.29
N LEU A 416 -19.12 -11.79 16.84
CA LEU A 416 -19.70 -10.62 17.49
C LEU A 416 -21.20 -10.45 17.23
N ASN A 417 -21.87 -9.84 18.20
CA ASN A 417 -23.25 -9.38 18.06
C ASN A 417 -23.33 -8.16 17.14
N ARG A 418 -24.54 -7.79 16.72
CA ARG A 418 -24.77 -6.68 15.78
C ARG A 418 -24.17 -5.34 16.22
N VAL A 419 -24.03 -5.14 17.54
CA VAL A 419 -23.45 -3.93 18.14
C VAL A 419 -21.92 -4.01 18.26
N GLY A 420 -21.33 -5.20 18.12
CA GLY A 420 -19.89 -5.43 18.22
C GLY A 420 -19.36 -5.54 19.65
N THR A 421 -20.22 -5.53 20.67
CA THR A 421 -19.81 -5.44 22.09
C THR A 421 -19.69 -6.78 22.81
N GLY A 422 -20.18 -7.86 22.22
CA GLY A 422 -20.18 -9.17 22.85
C GLY A 422 -20.52 -10.28 21.86
N PRO A 423 -20.69 -11.53 22.33
CA PRO A 423 -21.00 -12.66 21.46
C PRO A 423 -22.37 -12.49 20.80
N GLY A 424 -22.43 -12.76 19.49
CA GLY A 424 -23.64 -12.72 18.68
C GLY A 424 -24.47 -14.00 18.72
N GLY A 425 -25.61 -13.96 18.03
CA GLY A 425 -26.53 -15.08 17.91
C GLY A 425 -27.46 -14.94 16.71
N GLU A 426 -28.31 -15.94 16.48
CA GLU A 426 -29.30 -15.93 15.39
C GLU A 426 -30.14 -14.64 15.41
N GLY A 427 -30.13 -13.91 14.29
CA GLY A 427 -30.82 -12.62 14.14
C GLY A 427 -30.11 -11.41 14.76
N ASP A 428 -28.92 -11.61 15.35
CA ASP A 428 -28.14 -10.56 16.02
C ASP A 428 -26.63 -10.68 15.74
N TRP A 429 -26.23 -11.18 14.58
CA TRP A 429 -24.84 -11.22 14.15
C TRP A 429 -24.37 -9.85 13.63
N LEU A 430 -23.09 -9.51 13.84
CA LEU A 430 -22.45 -8.37 13.19
C LEU A 430 -22.43 -8.51 11.67
N MET A 431 -22.11 -9.71 11.19
CA MET A 431 -21.92 -10.05 9.78
C MET A 431 -22.91 -11.16 9.35
N PRO A 432 -24.21 -10.85 9.25
CA PRO A 432 -25.24 -11.86 8.98
C PRO A 432 -25.18 -12.49 7.58
N ASN A 433 -24.70 -11.79 6.55
CA ASN A 433 -24.64 -12.35 5.20
C ASN A 433 -23.51 -13.38 5.08
N ILE A 434 -22.34 -13.10 5.65
CA ILE A 434 -21.26 -14.08 5.77
C ILE A 434 -21.73 -15.26 6.61
N ARG A 435 -22.42 -15.02 7.73
CA ARG A 435 -22.99 -16.11 8.55
C ARG A 435 -23.91 -17.03 7.76
N SER A 436 -24.76 -16.47 6.91
CA SER A 436 -25.61 -17.24 5.98
C SER A 436 -24.76 -18.08 5.00
N PHE A 437 -23.68 -17.51 4.45
CA PHE A 437 -22.76 -18.23 3.59
C PHE A 437 -22.05 -19.39 4.30
N LEU A 438 -21.71 -19.24 5.58
CA LEU A 438 -21.10 -20.33 6.37
C LEU A 438 -22.03 -21.55 6.52
N GLU A 439 -23.35 -21.38 6.43
CA GLU A 439 -24.31 -22.50 6.42
C GLU A 439 -24.25 -23.29 5.09
N GLU A 440 -23.75 -22.67 4.02
CA GLU A 440 -23.63 -23.26 2.69
C GLU A 440 -22.20 -23.77 2.39
N GLY A 441 -21.19 -23.32 3.16
CA GLY A 441 -19.78 -23.69 3.01
C GLY A 441 -19.20 -24.52 4.18
N VAL A 442 -17.88 -24.57 4.26
CA VAL A 442 -17.12 -25.13 5.38
C VAL A 442 -16.31 -24.01 6.04
N ARG A 443 -16.44 -23.85 7.35
CA ARG A 443 -15.68 -22.89 8.15
C ARG A 443 -14.49 -23.58 8.81
N TYR A 444 -13.32 -22.95 8.77
CA TYR A 444 -12.14 -23.40 9.51
C TYR A 444 -11.92 -22.45 10.68
N ARG A 445 -12.02 -22.97 11.91
CA ARG A 445 -11.97 -22.17 13.15
C ARG A 445 -10.56 -21.88 13.62
N ASP A 446 -9.60 -22.74 13.27
CA ASP A 446 -8.19 -22.61 13.62
C ASP A 446 -7.35 -22.40 12.34
N ALA A 447 -7.73 -21.39 11.57
CA ALA A 447 -7.08 -21.07 10.31
C ALA A 447 -5.97 -20.03 10.54
N ARG A 448 -4.78 -20.29 10.01
CA ARG A 448 -3.60 -19.45 10.20
C ARG A 448 -2.96 -19.00 8.90
N VAL A 449 -2.35 -17.82 8.93
CA VAL A 449 -1.48 -17.33 7.87
C VAL A 449 -0.02 -17.55 8.25
N TYR A 450 0.88 -17.39 7.29
CA TYR A 450 2.31 -17.51 7.54
C TYR A 450 2.89 -16.19 8.07
N LEU A 451 4.07 -16.28 8.65
CA LEU A 451 4.90 -15.15 9.01
C LEU A 451 5.72 -14.66 7.80
N PRO A 452 5.98 -13.34 7.72
CA PRO A 452 5.29 -12.28 8.45
C PRO A 452 3.79 -12.30 8.15
N SER A 453 2.95 -12.14 9.18
CA SER A 453 1.50 -12.10 9.01
C SER A 453 1.09 -10.75 8.41
N ALA A 454 1.37 -10.57 7.13
CA ALA A 454 1.24 -9.29 6.44
C ALA A 454 0.78 -9.49 4.98
N THR A 455 0.35 -8.38 4.39
CA THR A 455 -0.44 -8.35 3.17
C THR A 455 0.22 -9.00 1.95
N ASP A 456 1.37 -8.50 1.50
CA ASP A 456 1.97 -8.89 0.22
C ASP A 456 2.17 -10.41 0.11
N MET A 457 2.81 -11.02 1.11
CA MET A 457 3.11 -12.45 1.08
C MET A 457 1.86 -13.29 1.23
N ASN A 458 0.98 -13.01 2.20
CA ASN A 458 -0.12 -13.93 2.51
C ASN A 458 -1.20 -13.97 1.43
N HIS A 459 -1.41 -12.88 0.69
CA HIS A 459 -2.22 -12.92 -0.53
C HIS A 459 -1.60 -13.83 -1.59
N THR A 460 -0.29 -13.72 -1.84
CA THR A 460 0.42 -14.64 -2.74
C THR A 460 0.35 -16.09 -2.21
N ASN A 461 0.51 -16.31 -0.89
CA ASN A 461 0.48 -17.64 -0.28
C ASN A 461 -0.89 -18.32 -0.48
N ALA A 462 -1.99 -17.58 -0.35
CA ALA A 462 -3.35 -18.08 -0.63
C ALA A 462 -3.52 -18.51 -2.10
N LEU A 463 -2.89 -17.77 -3.02
CA LEU A 463 -2.99 -17.96 -4.46
C LEU A 463 -2.05 -19.04 -5.00
N ALA A 464 -0.88 -19.24 -4.38
CA ALA A 464 0.18 -20.13 -4.85
C ALA A 464 0.35 -21.39 -3.99
N GLY A 465 -0.22 -21.41 -2.79
CA GLY A 465 -0.05 -22.51 -1.84
C GLY A 465 1.36 -22.62 -1.27
N THR A 466 2.13 -21.52 -1.28
CA THR A 466 3.53 -21.44 -0.85
C THR A 466 3.65 -21.03 0.60
N TYR A 467 4.80 -21.25 1.23
CA TYR A 467 5.28 -20.49 2.38
C TYR A 467 5.86 -19.14 1.97
N THR A 468 6.04 -18.21 2.92
CA THR A 468 6.67 -16.90 2.66
C THR A 468 8.12 -17.06 2.15
N GLY A 469 8.88 -17.98 2.72
CA GLY A 469 10.25 -18.30 2.31
C GLY A 469 10.31 -18.82 0.88
N THR A 470 9.37 -19.68 0.51
CA THR A 470 9.20 -20.20 -0.86
C THR A 470 8.72 -19.12 -1.83
N ALA A 471 7.79 -18.28 -1.40
CA ALA A 471 7.32 -17.12 -2.16
C ALA A 471 8.45 -16.11 -2.40
N GLY A 472 9.42 -16.02 -1.49
CA GLY A 472 10.60 -15.18 -1.64
C GLY A 472 10.32 -13.69 -1.46
N VAL A 473 9.31 -13.31 -0.67
CA VAL A 473 9.00 -11.91 -0.31
C VAL A 473 8.68 -11.85 1.18
N TYR A 474 9.33 -10.97 1.93
CA TYR A 474 9.24 -10.93 3.40
C TYR A 474 8.83 -9.56 3.97
N MET A 475 8.39 -8.60 3.13
CA MET A 475 8.01 -7.26 3.58
C MET A 475 7.00 -6.62 2.63
N VAL A 476 6.16 -5.73 3.15
CA VAL A 476 5.08 -5.04 2.43
C VAL A 476 5.62 -3.89 1.58
N GLY A 477 5.12 -3.79 0.35
CA GLY A 477 5.36 -2.68 -0.58
C GLY A 477 6.75 -2.66 -1.23
N GLY A 478 7.74 -3.31 -0.62
CA GLY A 478 9.08 -3.41 -1.20
C GLY A 478 10.03 -4.24 -0.36
N THR A 479 11.26 -4.35 -0.87
CA THR A 479 12.31 -5.17 -0.27
C THR A 479 13.66 -4.47 -0.31
N PHE A 480 14.61 -5.00 0.48
CA PHE A 480 15.96 -4.48 0.57
C PHE A 480 16.83 -5.15 -0.50
N GLU A 481 17.42 -4.39 -1.41
CA GLU A 481 18.42 -4.93 -2.35
C GLU A 481 19.81 -4.98 -1.71
N GLY A 482 20.04 -4.15 -0.69
CA GLY A 482 21.29 -4.12 0.07
C GLY A 482 21.61 -2.73 0.60
N PHE A 483 22.87 -2.55 0.96
CA PHE A 483 23.40 -1.34 1.56
C PHE A 483 24.64 -0.88 0.79
N THR A 484 24.77 0.41 0.52
CA THR A 484 25.99 0.93 -0.13
C THR A 484 27.16 1.00 0.85
N GLU A 485 28.38 1.19 0.36
CA GLU A 485 29.56 1.48 1.22
C GLU A 485 29.42 2.78 2.04
N HIS A 486 28.44 3.61 1.67
CA HIS A 486 28.04 4.86 2.30
C HIS A 486 26.84 4.73 3.24
N ASP A 487 26.48 3.50 3.61
CA ASP A 487 25.37 3.16 4.51
C ASP A 487 23.99 3.62 3.98
N GLU A 488 23.86 3.82 2.66
CA GLU A 488 22.56 4.11 2.04
C GLU A 488 21.80 2.79 1.84
N VAL A 489 20.54 2.76 2.27
CA VAL A 489 19.65 1.63 2.03
C VAL A 489 19.19 1.67 0.57
N ILE A 490 19.34 0.55 -0.12
CA ILE A 490 18.82 0.34 -1.47
C ILE A 490 17.56 -0.48 -1.34
N THR A 491 16.46 0.08 -1.83
CA THR A 491 15.15 -0.54 -1.80
C THR A 491 14.57 -0.59 -3.19
N LYS A 492 13.66 -1.55 -3.41
CA LYS A 492 12.81 -1.59 -4.60
C LYS A 492 11.40 -2.04 -4.22
N ALA A 493 10.45 -1.75 -5.10
CA ALA A 493 9.12 -2.34 -5.00
C ALA A 493 9.20 -3.86 -5.16
N ASN A 494 8.28 -4.56 -4.52
CA ASN A 494 8.08 -5.99 -4.78
C ASN A 494 7.60 -6.18 -6.23
N SER A 495 7.87 -7.35 -6.79
CA SER A 495 7.41 -7.74 -8.12
C SER A 495 7.36 -9.26 -8.21
N MET A 496 6.62 -9.79 -9.18
CA MET A 496 6.57 -11.24 -9.36
C MET A 496 7.95 -11.80 -9.75
N GLU A 497 8.83 -11.02 -10.39
CA GLU A 497 10.21 -11.43 -10.72
C GLU A 497 11.07 -11.77 -9.50
N LEU A 498 10.72 -11.24 -8.33
CA LEU A 498 11.39 -11.56 -7.06
C LEU A 498 10.86 -12.84 -6.43
N MET A 499 9.67 -13.29 -6.84
CA MET A 499 9.05 -14.48 -6.29
C MET A 499 9.63 -15.73 -6.96
N ARG A 500 10.69 -16.25 -6.32
CA ARG A 500 11.51 -17.36 -6.80
C ARG A 500 11.64 -18.42 -5.73
N HIS A 501 11.44 -19.66 -6.14
CA HIS A 501 11.45 -20.81 -5.24
C HIS A 501 12.53 -21.82 -5.59
N GLY A 502 12.92 -22.61 -4.58
CA GLY A 502 13.97 -23.61 -4.68
C GLY A 502 15.37 -23.03 -4.90
N PRO A 503 16.42 -23.86 -4.89
CA PRO A 503 17.80 -23.41 -5.03
C PRO A 503 18.12 -22.84 -6.42
N ASP A 504 17.38 -23.25 -7.46
CA ASP A 504 17.61 -22.83 -8.84
C ASP A 504 16.83 -21.56 -9.22
N GLY A 505 15.91 -21.07 -8.36
CA GLY A 505 15.20 -19.81 -8.54
C GLY A 505 14.08 -19.85 -9.57
N GLU A 506 13.33 -20.96 -9.60
CA GLU A 506 12.19 -21.12 -10.50
C GLU A 506 11.07 -20.13 -10.14
N PRO A 507 10.31 -19.59 -11.11
CA PRO A 507 9.22 -18.66 -10.82
C PRO A 507 8.11 -19.30 -10.00
N VAL A 508 7.65 -18.63 -8.96
CA VAL A 508 6.44 -19.02 -8.23
C VAL A 508 5.22 -18.91 -9.16
N LYS A 509 4.40 -19.97 -9.20
CA LYS A 509 3.15 -20.01 -9.97
C LYS A 509 1.97 -19.88 -9.03
N ARG A 510 1.06 -18.95 -9.32
CA ARG A 510 -0.23 -18.82 -8.65
C ARG A 510 -1.30 -19.59 -9.43
N ILE A 511 -2.48 -19.69 -8.84
CA ILE A 511 -3.66 -20.22 -9.51
C ILE A 511 -3.95 -19.55 -10.86
N PHE A 512 -3.59 -18.28 -11.06
CA PHE A 512 -3.73 -17.59 -12.35
C PHE A 512 -2.87 -18.22 -13.44
N GLU A 513 -1.58 -18.46 -13.16
CA GLU A 513 -0.68 -19.14 -14.11
C GLU A 513 -1.17 -20.56 -14.39
N VAL A 514 -1.59 -21.30 -13.36
CA VAL A 514 -2.11 -22.67 -13.51
C VAL A 514 -3.38 -22.68 -14.36
N ALA A 515 -4.33 -21.78 -14.11
CA ALA A 515 -5.57 -21.68 -14.88
C ALA A 515 -5.29 -21.39 -16.37
N LYS A 516 -4.33 -20.51 -16.68
CA LYS A 516 -3.91 -20.26 -18.06
C LYS A 516 -3.28 -21.50 -18.70
N GLU A 517 -2.45 -22.24 -17.98
CA GLU A 517 -1.83 -23.46 -18.50
C GLU A 517 -2.87 -24.56 -18.79
N GLU A 518 -3.76 -24.83 -17.84
CA GLU A 518 -4.76 -25.91 -17.90
C GLU A 518 -5.88 -25.65 -18.92
N THR A 519 -6.20 -24.38 -19.17
CA THR A 519 -7.24 -23.99 -20.15
C THR A 519 -6.69 -23.65 -21.54
N GLY A 520 -5.38 -23.82 -21.77
CA GLY A 520 -4.74 -23.44 -23.03
C GLY A 520 -4.78 -21.93 -23.30
N GLY A 521 -4.76 -21.12 -22.24
CA GLY A 521 -4.76 -19.66 -22.26
C GLY A 521 -6.15 -19.03 -22.32
N LYS A 522 -7.23 -19.82 -22.29
CA LYS A 522 -8.61 -19.32 -22.40
C LYS A 522 -9.12 -18.65 -21.13
N ALA A 523 -8.73 -19.13 -19.95
CA ALA A 523 -9.20 -18.60 -18.68
C ALA A 523 -8.91 -17.10 -18.59
N LEU A 524 -9.93 -16.29 -18.34
CA LEU A 524 -9.78 -14.88 -18.03
C LEU A 524 -9.58 -14.72 -16.52
N THR A 525 -8.58 -13.96 -16.14
CA THR A 525 -8.16 -13.85 -14.73
C THR A 525 -8.15 -12.39 -14.30
N GLY A 526 -8.51 -12.15 -13.04
CA GLY A 526 -8.58 -10.78 -12.54
C GLY A 526 -8.24 -10.65 -11.05
N PHE A 527 -7.65 -9.51 -10.70
CA PHE A 527 -7.27 -9.15 -9.35
C PHE A 527 -7.72 -7.72 -9.02
N TRP A 528 -8.46 -7.56 -7.92
CA TRP A 528 -8.96 -6.31 -7.41
C TRP A 528 -8.44 -6.07 -6.00
N SER A 529 -7.92 -4.88 -5.72
CA SER A 529 -7.58 -4.46 -4.36
C SER A 529 -7.65 -2.94 -4.22
N ASN A 530 -8.08 -2.47 -3.06
CA ASN A 530 -7.95 -1.06 -2.69
C ASN A 530 -6.50 -0.69 -2.30
N LYS A 531 -5.62 -1.68 -2.09
CA LYS A 531 -4.17 -1.52 -1.96
C LYS A 531 -3.54 -1.52 -3.35
N ASN A 532 -3.32 -0.33 -3.90
CA ASN A 532 -2.85 -0.16 -5.29
C ASN A 532 -1.56 -0.94 -5.59
N TRP A 533 -0.59 -0.96 -4.67
CA TRP A 533 0.69 -1.67 -4.88
C TRP A 533 0.48 -3.19 -4.95
N LEU A 534 -0.41 -3.74 -4.12
CA LEU A 534 -0.72 -5.16 -4.12
C LEU A 534 -1.37 -5.54 -5.46
N ALA A 535 -2.36 -4.77 -5.91
CA ALA A 535 -2.97 -4.97 -7.23
C ALA A 535 -1.96 -4.83 -8.38
N ASP A 536 -0.96 -3.95 -8.25
CA ASP A 536 0.10 -3.81 -9.24
C ASP A 536 1.04 -5.01 -9.26
N ILE A 537 1.45 -5.54 -8.10
CA ILE A 537 2.30 -6.74 -7.97
C ILE A 537 1.54 -7.98 -8.49
N GLU A 538 0.35 -8.24 -7.94
CA GLU A 538 -0.45 -9.40 -8.29
C GLU A 538 -1.00 -9.29 -9.72
N GLY A 539 -1.12 -8.07 -10.26
CA GLY A 539 -1.50 -7.80 -11.63
C GLY A 539 -0.46 -8.16 -12.69
N GLU A 540 0.76 -8.56 -12.30
CA GLU A 540 1.79 -8.99 -13.24
C GLU A 540 1.54 -10.42 -13.78
N ARG A 541 2.27 -10.78 -14.84
CA ARG A 541 2.27 -12.10 -15.51
C ARG A 541 0.93 -12.52 -16.10
N ALA A 542 0.17 -13.38 -15.40
CA ALA A 542 -0.98 -14.10 -15.94
C ALA A 542 -2.32 -13.37 -15.77
N VAL A 543 -2.37 -12.28 -14.99
CA VAL A 543 -3.60 -11.53 -14.70
C VAL A 543 -4.00 -10.62 -15.87
N ASP A 544 -5.24 -10.76 -16.36
CA ASP A 544 -5.74 -9.99 -17.51
C ASP A 544 -6.44 -8.68 -17.11
N ILE A 545 -7.02 -8.66 -15.90
CA ILE A 545 -7.77 -7.53 -15.38
C ILE A 545 -7.21 -7.15 -14.01
N VAL A 546 -6.81 -5.88 -13.88
CA VAL A 546 -6.34 -5.32 -12.61
C VAL A 546 -7.26 -4.17 -12.25
N GLY A 547 -7.94 -4.29 -11.10
CA GLY A 547 -8.81 -3.26 -10.56
C GLY A 547 -8.26 -2.66 -9.28
N ASN A 548 -8.14 -1.33 -9.23
CA ASN A 548 -7.81 -0.60 -8.01
C ASN A 548 -8.28 0.85 -8.14
N SER A 549 -7.92 1.71 -7.19
CA SER A 549 -8.37 3.10 -7.18
C SER A 549 -7.81 3.95 -8.35
N GLU A 550 -6.78 3.48 -9.05
CA GLU A 550 -6.19 4.15 -10.23
C GLU A 550 -6.47 3.42 -11.56
N ARG A 551 -6.97 2.18 -11.49
CA ARG A 551 -7.27 1.31 -12.63
C ARG A 551 -8.66 0.74 -12.48
N PHE A 552 -9.62 1.28 -13.22
CA PHE A 552 -11.01 0.84 -13.20
C PHE A 552 -11.54 0.67 -14.63
N PRO A 553 -12.62 -0.12 -14.84
CA PRO A 553 -13.15 -0.41 -16.16
C PRO A 553 -13.44 0.86 -16.96
N LEU A 554 -13.31 0.77 -18.29
CA LEU A 554 -13.61 1.89 -19.18
C LEU A 554 -15.08 2.29 -19.00
N PHE A 555 -15.36 3.59 -18.89
CA PHE A 555 -16.68 4.16 -18.58
C PHE A 555 -17.21 3.89 -17.16
N PHE A 556 -16.45 3.24 -16.29
CA PHE A 556 -16.76 3.22 -14.86
C PHE A 556 -16.40 4.59 -14.24
N PRO A 557 -17.24 5.15 -13.34
CA PRO A 557 -16.91 6.40 -12.68
C PRO A 557 -15.62 6.27 -11.86
N PRO A 558 -14.83 7.34 -11.74
CA PRO A 558 -13.67 7.34 -10.87
C PRO A 558 -14.07 7.24 -9.39
N PRO A 559 -13.13 6.88 -8.49
CA PRO A 559 -13.37 6.86 -7.06
C PRO A 559 -13.90 8.21 -6.56
N TYR A 560 -14.85 8.16 -5.63
CA TYR A 560 -15.39 9.35 -4.99
C TYR A 560 -14.61 9.66 -3.71
N LYS A 561 -14.51 10.96 -3.38
CA LYS A 561 -14.03 11.38 -2.05
C LYS A 561 -15.10 11.11 -1.00
N TYR A 562 -14.67 10.79 0.20
CA TYR A 562 -15.52 10.58 1.36
C TYR A 562 -15.10 11.47 2.53
N LEU A 563 -15.91 11.50 3.58
CA LEU A 563 -15.73 12.45 4.69
C LEU A 563 -14.58 12.02 5.61
N ALA A 564 -14.54 10.73 5.95
CA ALA A 564 -13.55 10.11 6.81
C ALA A 564 -13.49 8.58 6.56
N ALA A 565 -12.31 7.97 6.66
CA ALA A 565 -12.17 6.51 6.69
C ALA A 565 -12.86 5.91 7.93
N GLY A 566 -13.44 4.72 7.76
CA GLY A 566 -14.26 4.10 8.79
C GLY A 566 -15.72 4.53 8.83
N ASP A 567 -16.17 5.43 7.95
CA ASP A 567 -17.55 5.95 7.87
C ASP A 567 -18.14 5.60 6.48
N PRO A 568 -18.44 4.31 6.22
CA PRO A 568 -18.96 3.87 4.93
C PRO A 568 -20.36 4.45 4.69
N ARG A 569 -20.77 4.59 3.43
CA ARG A 569 -22.10 5.17 3.08
C ARG A 569 -23.30 4.41 3.65
N THR A 570 -23.12 3.16 4.03
CA THR A 570 -24.15 2.32 4.67
C THR A 570 -24.26 2.55 6.16
N ASP A 571 -23.33 3.30 6.76
CA ASP A 571 -23.38 3.63 8.18
C ASP A 571 -24.72 4.31 8.52
N THR A 572 -25.31 3.83 9.62
CA THR A 572 -26.60 4.26 10.12
C THR A 572 -26.50 5.43 11.09
N ASP A 573 -25.30 5.77 11.55
CA ASP A 573 -25.00 6.83 12.51
C ASP A 573 -23.78 7.69 12.13
N PRO A 574 -23.85 8.44 11.01
CA PRO A 574 -22.71 9.12 10.35
C PRO A 574 -22.19 10.38 11.07
N TRP A 575 -22.36 10.46 12.39
CA TRP A 575 -21.90 11.56 13.23
C TRP A 575 -20.78 11.13 14.17
N ASP A 576 -19.94 10.22 13.70
CA ASP A 576 -18.80 9.76 14.48
C ASP A 576 -17.87 10.90 14.86
N PRO A 577 -17.27 10.84 16.06
CA PRO A 577 -16.16 11.72 16.38
C PRO A 577 -15.07 11.55 15.32
N LEU A 578 -14.31 12.61 15.02
CA LEU A 578 -13.17 12.52 14.08
C LEU A 578 -11.93 11.96 14.78
N SER A 579 -11.13 11.14 14.10
CA SER A 579 -9.99 10.40 14.67
C SER A 579 -8.99 11.32 15.35
N ALA A 580 -8.13 10.73 16.18
CA ALA A 580 -6.97 11.46 16.65
C ALA A 580 -6.19 12.04 15.45
N PRO A 581 -5.54 13.21 15.61
CA PRO A 581 -4.67 13.71 14.56
C PRO A 581 -3.52 12.73 14.32
N PHE A 582 -2.94 12.72 13.11
CA PHE A 582 -1.78 11.88 12.78
C PHE A 582 -0.61 12.08 13.78
N SER A 583 -0.52 13.26 14.42
CA SER A 583 0.44 13.51 15.48
C SER A 583 0.36 12.57 16.69
N ALA A 584 -0.77 11.90 16.91
CA ALA A 584 -0.91 10.86 17.92
C ALA A 584 -0.05 9.63 17.62
N CYS A 585 0.30 9.35 16.37
CA CYS A 585 1.14 8.22 16.01
C CYS A 585 2.64 8.45 16.33
N PHE A 586 3.05 9.67 16.67
CA PHE A 586 4.46 9.95 16.99
C PHE A 586 4.79 9.74 18.47
N TYR A 587 5.87 9.03 18.73
CA TYR A 587 6.43 8.84 20.08
C TYR A 587 7.48 9.90 20.45
N GLY A 588 8.06 10.57 19.45
CA GLY A 588 9.06 11.62 19.62
C GLY A 588 8.50 13.02 19.96
N ASP A 589 9.41 13.99 20.16
CA ASP A 589 9.06 15.40 20.33
C ASP A 589 8.67 16.00 18.97
N THR A 590 7.41 15.80 18.59
CA THR A 590 6.83 16.26 17.32
C THR A 590 7.02 17.74 17.07
N THR A 591 7.08 18.57 18.11
CA THR A 591 7.30 20.01 17.94
C THR A 591 8.71 20.26 17.40
N ARG A 592 9.71 19.61 17.98
CA ARG A 592 11.10 19.79 17.60
C ARG A 592 11.50 19.02 16.35
N GLU A 593 10.91 17.85 16.13
CA GLU A 593 11.32 16.89 15.11
C GLU A 593 10.47 16.98 13.85
N VAL A 594 9.25 17.50 13.96
CA VAL A 594 8.31 17.66 12.85
C VAL A 594 8.00 19.16 12.64
N ILE A 595 7.34 19.84 13.58
CA ILE A 595 6.82 21.21 13.35
C ILE A 595 7.93 22.22 13.02
N ILE A 596 9.00 22.30 13.81
CA ILE A 596 10.10 23.25 13.58
C ILE A 596 10.73 23.01 12.21
N PRO A 597 11.14 21.78 11.87
CA PRO A 597 11.55 21.43 10.51
C PRO A 597 10.54 21.87 9.43
N ALA A 598 9.24 21.58 9.58
CA ALA A 598 8.21 22.00 8.62
C ALA A 598 8.19 23.52 8.39
N LEU A 599 8.23 24.30 9.49
CA LEU A 599 8.24 25.77 9.45
C LEU A 599 9.52 26.33 8.84
N LEU A 600 10.64 25.62 8.98
CA LEU A 600 11.91 25.94 8.33
C LEU A 600 11.96 25.47 6.87
N GLY A 601 10.89 24.82 6.39
CA GLY A 601 10.78 24.29 5.04
C GLY A 601 11.54 22.98 4.83
N GLN A 602 11.77 22.20 5.89
CA GLN A 602 12.51 20.94 5.82
C GLN A 602 11.69 19.80 5.19
N PHE A 603 10.37 19.94 5.25
CA PHE A 603 9.41 19.12 4.49
C PHE A 603 8.18 19.95 4.13
N ASN A 604 7.26 19.37 3.35
CA ASN A 604 6.08 20.06 2.85
C ASN A 604 5.26 20.64 4.03
N LEU A 605 5.05 21.97 4.04
CA LEU A 605 4.40 22.67 5.14
C LEU A 605 2.92 22.28 5.27
N LEU A 606 2.21 22.07 4.15
CA LEU A 606 0.81 21.65 4.15
C LEU A 606 0.67 20.22 4.66
N LEU A 607 1.55 19.32 4.21
CA LEU A 607 1.62 17.96 4.74
C LEU A 607 1.99 17.99 6.22
N GLY A 608 3.03 18.73 6.61
CA GLY A 608 3.54 18.79 7.97
C GLY A 608 2.59 19.37 9.01
N LEU A 609 1.96 20.51 8.69
CA LEU A 609 0.92 21.07 9.54
C LEU A 609 -0.36 20.24 9.45
N GLY A 610 -0.66 19.67 8.28
CA GLY A 610 -1.79 18.77 8.03
C GLY A 610 -1.75 17.54 8.93
N LEU A 611 -0.65 16.79 8.92
CA LEU A 611 -0.43 15.63 9.81
C LEU A 611 -0.55 16.03 11.29
N TYR A 612 -0.21 17.27 11.66
CA TYR A 612 -0.30 17.68 13.05
C TYR A 612 -1.74 17.93 13.54
N ILE A 613 -2.61 18.48 12.68
CA ILE A 613 -3.93 18.97 13.09
C ILE A 613 -5.10 18.18 12.50
N MET A 614 -4.91 17.49 11.38
CA MET A 614 -5.99 16.80 10.69
C MET A 614 -6.18 15.41 11.30
N PRO A 615 -7.43 15.04 11.62
CA PRO A 615 -7.80 13.67 11.89
C PRO A 615 -7.30 12.75 10.78
N ILE A 616 -6.61 11.68 11.17
CA ILE A 616 -6.04 10.71 10.25
C ILE A 616 -7.08 10.08 9.32
N ASN A 617 -8.28 9.77 9.82
CA ASN A 617 -9.35 9.22 9.01
C ASN A 617 -9.82 10.17 7.89
N MET A 618 -9.85 11.49 8.12
CA MET A 618 -10.12 12.47 7.07
C MET A 618 -9.01 12.55 6.02
N VAL A 619 -7.75 12.38 6.42
CA VAL A 619 -6.62 12.40 5.48
C VAL A 619 -6.77 11.27 4.47
N ILE A 620 -7.05 10.06 4.96
CA ILE A 620 -7.30 8.88 4.12
C ILE A 620 -8.55 9.12 3.25
N GLY A 621 -9.65 9.65 3.82
CA GLY A 621 -10.88 9.93 3.07
C GLY A 621 -10.77 10.95 1.94
N PHE A 622 -9.76 11.82 1.97
CA PHE A 622 -9.47 12.75 0.89
C PHE A 622 -8.48 12.23 -0.16
N MET A 623 -8.00 11.00 0.00
CA MET A 623 -7.08 10.32 -0.91
C MET A 623 -7.69 9.04 -1.53
N PRO A 624 -8.89 9.11 -2.14
CA PRO A 624 -9.56 7.93 -2.68
C PRO A 624 -8.80 7.23 -3.83
N GLY A 625 -7.76 7.85 -4.39
CA GLY A 625 -6.83 7.25 -5.34
C GLY A 625 -5.63 6.54 -4.73
N ASN A 626 -5.46 6.58 -3.41
CA ASN A 626 -4.51 5.73 -2.69
C ASN A 626 -5.25 4.63 -1.92
N HIS A 627 -6.42 4.97 -1.36
CA HIS A 627 -7.29 4.07 -0.61
C HIS A 627 -8.74 4.38 -1.02
N CYS A 628 -9.30 3.65 -1.98
CA CYS A 628 -10.74 3.77 -2.27
C CYS A 628 -11.54 2.94 -1.26
N GLU A 629 -12.77 3.36 -0.96
CA GLU A 629 -13.69 2.55 -0.16
C GLU A 629 -13.93 1.17 -0.79
N ASP A 630 -14.12 0.15 0.04
CA ASP A 630 -14.42 -1.21 -0.38
C ASP A 630 -15.70 -1.27 -1.23
N ARG A 631 -16.70 -0.42 -0.95
CA ARG A 631 -17.90 -0.24 -1.79
C ARG A 631 -17.55 0.11 -3.23
N TYR A 632 -16.64 1.07 -3.43
CA TYR A 632 -16.22 1.47 -4.78
C TYR A 632 -15.50 0.32 -5.49
N LEU A 633 -14.58 -0.35 -4.79
CA LEU A 633 -13.84 -1.47 -5.33
C LEU A 633 -14.78 -2.62 -5.72
N MET A 634 -15.74 -2.94 -4.85
CA MET A 634 -16.73 -3.97 -5.08
C MET A 634 -17.64 -3.64 -6.26
N ASP A 635 -18.12 -2.40 -6.38
CA ASP A 635 -18.91 -1.98 -7.53
C ASP A 635 -18.10 -2.14 -8.84
N SER A 636 -16.80 -1.82 -8.81
CA SER A 636 -15.89 -2.02 -9.96
C SER A 636 -15.67 -3.50 -10.27
N PHE A 637 -15.59 -4.36 -9.24
CA PHE A 637 -15.42 -5.80 -9.39
C PHE A 637 -16.68 -6.46 -9.92
N LEU A 638 -17.85 -6.19 -9.34
CA LEU A 638 -19.15 -6.65 -9.86
C LEU A 638 -19.40 -6.15 -11.27
N ARG A 639 -18.96 -4.93 -11.58
CA ARG A 639 -18.98 -4.41 -12.93
C ARG A 639 -18.14 -5.26 -13.88
N SER A 640 -16.95 -5.65 -13.47
CA SER A 640 -16.06 -6.49 -14.28
C SER A 640 -16.59 -7.92 -14.42
N ILE A 641 -17.25 -8.47 -13.40
CA ILE A 641 -18.00 -9.73 -13.49
C ILE A 641 -19.08 -9.64 -14.57
N ALA A 642 -19.87 -8.56 -14.58
CA ALA A 642 -20.96 -8.41 -15.55
C ALA A 642 -20.50 -8.03 -16.96
N GLU A 643 -19.42 -7.26 -17.09
CA GLU A 643 -18.91 -6.78 -18.36
C GLU A 643 -17.93 -7.76 -19.00
N GLU A 644 -17.09 -8.41 -18.21
CA GLU A 644 -15.94 -9.17 -18.68
C GLU A 644 -15.92 -10.64 -18.32
N ASP A 645 -16.73 -11.06 -17.36
CA ASP A 645 -16.89 -12.45 -16.96
C ASP A 645 -15.60 -13.26 -16.69
N PRO A 646 -14.71 -12.79 -15.80
CA PRO A 646 -13.50 -13.50 -15.43
C PRO A 646 -13.76 -14.88 -14.76
N ASP A 647 -12.94 -15.86 -15.10
CA ASP A 647 -12.98 -17.25 -14.63
C ASP A 647 -12.36 -17.42 -13.24
N VAL A 648 -11.19 -16.79 -13.02
CA VAL A 648 -10.49 -16.83 -11.73
C VAL A 648 -10.28 -15.41 -11.23
N CYS A 649 -10.91 -15.09 -10.11
CA CYS A 649 -10.96 -13.74 -9.57
C CYS A 649 -10.47 -13.69 -8.14
N TYR A 650 -9.82 -12.58 -7.79
CA TYR A 650 -9.47 -12.24 -6.43
C TYR A 650 -9.90 -10.81 -6.14
N ILE A 651 -10.65 -10.58 -5.06
CA ILE A 651 -10.90 -9.24 -4.53
C ILE A 651 -10.36 -9.15 -3.09
N ASN A 652 -9.60 -8.10 -2.81
CA ASN A 652 -9.18 -7.70 -1.48
C ASN A 652 -9.91 -6.42 -1.05
N ALA A 653 -10.85 -6.56 -0.11
CA ALA A 653 -11.50 -5.47 0.60
C ALA A 653 -10.65 -5.12 1.83
N ALA A 654 -9.96 -3.97 1.82
CA ALA A 654 -8.96 -3.63 2.84
C ALA A 654 -9.25 -2.36 3.64
N ASP A 655 -10.48 -1.86 3.63
CA ASP A 655 -10.80 -0.70 4.48
C ASP A 655 -10.62 -1.03 5.95
N LEU A 656 -10.85 -2.30 6.34
CA LEU A 656 -10.69 -2.75 7.72
C LEU A 656 -9.23 -2.61 8.18
N ASP A 657 -8.29 -3.06 7.37
CA ASP A 657 -6.86 -2.90 7.61
C ASP A 657 -6.42 -1.43 7.62
N ASN A 658 -6.76 -0.71 6.53
CA ASN A 658 -6.40 0.70 6.38
C ASN A 658 -6.92 1.53 7.56
N THR A 659 -8.14 1.27 8.00
CA THR A 659 -8.76 2.01 9.10
C THR A 659 -8.21 1.58 10.45
N GLY A 660 -8.10 0.28 10.71
CA GLY A 660 -7.62 -0.21 12.00
C GLY A 660 -6.17 0.17 12.30
N HIS A 661 -5.30 0.29 11.30
CA HIS A 661 -3.98 0.88 11.48
C HIS A 661 -4.00 2.30 12.09
N PHE A 662 -5.11 3.04 11.96
CA PHE A 662 -5.23 4.43 12.40
C PHE A 662 -6.22 4.66 13.54
N THR A 663 -7.18 3.76 13.72
CA THR A 663 -8.20 3.84 14.76
C THR A 663 -8.15 2.69 15.75
N GLY A 664 -7.44 1.61 15.47
CA GLY A 664 -7.45 0.39 16.27
C GLY A 664 -8.39 -0.70 15.71
N SER A 665 -8.19 -1.95 16.11
CA SER A 665 -9.06 -3.11 15.85
C SER A 665 -10.16 -3.22 16.92
N SER A 666 -11.29 -3.87 16.61
CA SER A 666 -12.49 -3.85 17.46
C SER A 666 -12.98 -5.21 17.95
N TRP A 667 -12.28 -6.28 17.58
CA TRP A 667 -12.73 -7.66 17.81
C TRP A 667 -12.56 -8.11 19.28
N GLU A 668 -11.51 -7.65 19.99
CA GLU A 668 -11.26 -8.08 21.38
C GLU A 668 -12.22 -7.38 22.36
N THR A 669 -13.36 -8.02 22.66
CA THR A 669 -14.38 -7.45 23.56
C THR A 669 -13.87 -7.12 24.97
N GLY A 670 -12.84 -7.80 25.46
CA GLY A 670 -12.26 -7.60 26.80
C GLY A 670 -11.36 -6.37 26.93
N GLU A 671 -10.95 -5.76 25.81
CA GLU A 671 -10.06 -4.59 25.81
C GLU A 671 -10.80 -3.28 26.13
N TRP A 672 -12.08 -3.22 25.75
CA TRP A 672 -12.85 -1.98 25.69
C TRP A 672 -13.65 -1.73 26.97
N GLU A 673 -13.53 -0.53 27.53
CA GLU A 673 -14.44 -0.05 28.57
C GLU A 673 -15.72 0.48 27.92
N GLU A 674 -16.77 -0.35 27.90
CA GLU A 674 -18.08 0.03 27.38
C GLU A 674 -18.70 1.19 28.17
N ARG A 675 -19.04 2.29 27.47
CA ARG A 675 -19.71 3.44 28.09
C ARG A 675 -21.20 3.52 27.80
N GLY A 676 -21.71 2.56 27.04
CA GLY A 676 -23.14 2.31 26.87
C GLY A 676 -23.84 3.25 25.90
N THR A 677 -23.11 3.94 25.03
CA THR A 677 -23.70 4.59 23.86
C THR A 677 -24.07 3.54 22.81
N PRO A 678 -25.16 3.73 22.05
CA PRO A 678 -25.35 3.01 20.80
C PRO A 678 -24.16 3.29 19.88
N GLY A 679 -23.55 2.25 19.30
CA GLY A 679 -22.42 2.36 18.37
C GLY A 679 -21.03 2.13 19.00
N ALA A 680 -20.86 2.15 20.32
CA ALA A 680 -19.51 2.07 20.92
C ALA A 680 -18.56 3.25 20.53
N THR A 681 -19.11 4.35 20.01
CA THR A 681 -18.39 5.59 19.66
C THR A 681 -17.62 6.24 20.81
N ASP A 682 -17.98 5.93 22.06
CA ASP A 682 -17.33 6.44 23.27
C ASP A 682 -16.60 5.38 24.11
N ASP A 683 -16.50 4.15 23.60
CA ASP A 683 -15.69 3.09 24.19
C ASP A 683 -14.22 3.53 24.23
N ALA A 684 -13.52 3.11 25.29
CA ALA A 684 -12.12 3.45 25.48
C ALA A 684 -11.28 2.18 25.58
N SER A 685 -10.24 2.08 24.75
CA SER A 685 -9.24 1.03 24.87
C SER A 685 -8.37 1.26 26.12
N ARG A 686 -8.03 0.18 26.80
CA ARG A 686 -7.01 0.18 27.88
C ARG A 686 -5.57 0.38 27.36
N TYR A 687 -5.31 0.08 26.08
CA TYR A 687 -3.98 0.18 25.47
C TYR A 687 -3.66 1.58 24.98
N SER A 688 -4.63 2.30 24.42
CA SER A 688 -4.42 3.67 23.94
C SER A 688 -5.66 4.55 24.08
N PRO A 689 -5.51 5.83 24.51
CA PRO A 689 -6.63 6.77 24.56
C PRO A 689 -7.07 7.27 23.16
N TRP A 690 -6.39 6.84 22.11
CA TRP A 690 -6.64 7.29 20.73
C TRP A 690 -7.38 6.27 19.87
N MET A 691 -7.48 5.03 20.35
CA MET A 691 -8.20 3.99 19.64
C MET A 691 -9.70 4.21 19.76
N ARG A 692 -10.42 3.74 18.75
CA ARG A 692 -11.87 3.78 18.65
C ARG A 692 -12.39 2.53 17.98
N ARG A 693 -13.52 2.09 18.53
CA ARG A 693 -14.09 0.79 18.24
C ARG A 693 -15.03 0.81 17.04
N ASP A 694 -15.78 1.88 16.86
CA ASP A 694 -16.92 1.87 15.93
C ASP A 694 -16.49 1.77 14.47
N GLU A 695 -15.43 2.47 14.07
CA GLU A 695 -15.02 2.56 12.66
C GLU A 695 -14.75 1.19 12.01
N CYS A 696 -14.09 0.27 12.74
CA CYS A 696 -13.88 -1.09 12.23
C CYS A 696 -15.19 -1.91 12.25
N LEU A 697 -16.09 -1.67 13.20
CA LEU A 697 -17.40 -2.35 13.24
C LEU A 697 -18.29 -1.92 12.07
N ASP A 698 -18.27 -0.64 11.69
CA ASP A 698 -19.00 -0.15 10.53
C ASP A 698 -18.47 -0.70 9.22
N ILE A 699 -17.14 -0.80 9.09
CA ILE A 699 -16.53 -1.48 7.94
C ILE A 699 -16.94 -2.96 7.90
N CYS A 700 -16.95 -3.66 9.04
CA CYS A 700 -17.42 -5.05 9.08
C CYS A 700 -18.89 -5.18 8.61
N ARG A 701 -19.76 -4.23 8.96
CA ARG A 701 -21.16 -4.20 8.50
C ARG A 701 -21.25 -3.93 6.99
N ASP A 702 -20.47 -2.98 6.47
CA ASP A 702 -20.46 -2.65 5.04
C ASP A 702 -19.92 -3.82 4.21
N VAL A 703 -18.77 -4.39 4.58
CA VAL A 703 -18.17 -5.51 3.84
C VAL A 703 -19.04 -6.77 3.90
N ASP A 704 -19.77 -7.01 4.99
CA ASP A 704 -20.79 -8.07 5.05
C ASP A 704 -21.92 -7.84 4.04
N ALA A 705 -22.43 -6.60 3.93
CA ALA A 705 -23.46 -6.26 2.94
C ALA A 705 -22.93 -6.42 1.51
N LEU A 706 -21.69 -5.99 1.24
CA LEU A 706 -21.01 -6.16 -0.04
C LEU A 706 -20.82 -7.63 -0.41
N PHE A 707 -20.43 -8.47 0.54
CA PHE A 707 -20.34 -9.90 0.35
C PHE A 707 -21.71 -10.55 0.06
N GLY A 708 -22.77 -10.07 0.74
CA GLY A 708 -24.15 -10.49 0.43
C GLY A 708 -24.57 -10.14 -1.01
N GLU A 709 -24.23 -8.94 -1.48
CA GLU A 709 -24.45 -8.52 -2.86
C GLU A 709 -23.68 -9.38 -3.86
N PHE A 710 -22.42 -9.70 -3.57
CA PHE A 710 -21.59 -10.60 -4.35
C PHE A 710 -22.24 -11.98 -4.53
N VAL A 711 -22.59 -12.64 -3.42
CA VAL A 711 -23.22 -13.97 -3.43
C VAL A 711 -24.54 -13.93 -4.20
N ARG A 712 -25.35 -12.88 -4.00
CA ARG A 712 -26.61 -12.70 -4.73
C ARG A 712 -26.36 -12.58 -6.23
N THR A 713 -25.37 -11.80 -6.67
CA THR A 713 -25.01 -11.67 -8.08
C THR A 713 -24.62 -13.02 -8.68
N LEU A 714 -23.81 -13.83 -7.99
CA LEU A 714 -23.47 -15.17 -8.46
C LEU A 714 -24.71 -16.08 -8.56
N LYS A 715 -25.63 -16.02 -7.59
CA LYS A 715 -26.88 -16.80 -7.58
C LYS A 715 -27.81 -16.38 -8.72
N GLU A 716 -27.97 -15.08 -8.97
CA GLU A 716 -28.80 -14.54 -10.06
C GLU A 716 -28.28 -14.94 -11.44
N ARG A 717 -26.96 -15.12 -11.59
CA ARG A 717 -26.32 -15.59 -12.83
C ARG A 717 -26.28 -17.11 -12.99
N GLY A 718 -26.67 -17.87 -11.96
CA GLY A 718 -26.57 -19.32 -11.93
C GLY A 718 -25.14 -19.87 -11.72
N LEU A 719 -24.16 -19.00 -11.45
CA LEU A 719 -22.75 -19.37 -11.26
C LEU A 719 -22.49 -19.98 -9.88
N TYR A 720 -23.25 -19.53 -8.87
CA TYR A 720 -22.92 -19.80 -7.48
C TYR A 720 -22.78 -21.29 -7.18
N ASP A 721 -23.68 -22.14 -7.66
CA ASP A 721 -23.67 -23.58 -7.36
C ASP A 721 -22.46 -24.28 -7.99
N ASN A 722 -22.02 -23.87 -9.18
CA ASN A 722 -20.90 -24.49 -9.88
C ASN A 722 -19.54 -23.89 -9.52
N SER A 723 -19.49 -22.75 -8.85
CA SER A 723 -18.26 -22.06 -8.51
C SER A 723 -17.59 -22.59 -7.24
N ILE A 724 -16.28 -22.34 -7.13
CA ILE A 724 -15.55 -22.35 -5.87
C ILE A 724 -15.54 -20.93 -5.32
N VAL A 725 -15.91 -20.76 -4.05
CA VAL A 725 -15.84 -19.46 -3.36
C VAL A 725 -15.00 -19.61 -2.10
N VAL A 726 -13.93 -18.81 -2.00
CA VAL A 726 -13.06 -18.72 -0.83
C VAL A 726 -13.30 -17.38 -0.17
N LEU A 727 -13.72 -17.39 1.09
CA LEU A 727 -13.71 -16.22 1.96
C LEU A 727 -12.49 -16.34 2.88
N LEU A 728 -11.62 -15.34 2.89
CA LEU A 728 -10.43 -15.36 3.74
C LEU A 728 -10.08 -13.99 4.33
N SER A 729 -9.12 -13.97 5.25
CA SER A 729 -8.26 -12.81 5.50
C SER A 729 -6.79 -13.19 5.31
N ASP A 730 -5.95 -12.21 5.03
CA ASP A 730 -4.51 -12.35 4.84
C ASP A 730 -3.71 -12.27 6.15
N HIS A 731 -4.34 -11.77 7.21
CA HIS A 731 -3.90 -11.79 8.61
C HIS A 731 -5.03 -11.28 9.52
N GLY A 732 -4.81 -11.35 10.83
CA GLY A 732 -5.55 -10.56 11.82
C GLY A 732 -4.85 -9.24 12.11
N MET A 733 -5.32 -8.52 13.14
CA MET A 733 -4.68 -7.29 13.62
C MET A 733 -4.98 -7.03 15.09
N GLU A 734 -3.97 -6.51 15.77
CA GLU A 734 -3.95 -6.30 17.20
C GLU A 734 -3.77 -4.83 17.55
N ASN A 735 -4.54 -4.36 18.53
CA ASN A 735 -4.33 -3.06 19.14
C ASN A 735 -3.01 -3.05 19.89
N VAL A 736 -2.20 -2.01 19.71
CA VAL A 736 -0.88 -1.94 20.35
C VAL A 736 -0.80 -0.90 21.46
N LYS A 737 0.03 -1.20 22.45
CA LYS A 737 0.24 -0.44 23.67
C LYS A 737 0.87 0.93 23.39
N ASP A 738 0.25 1.99 23.91
CA ASP A 738 0.71 3.38 23.74
C ASP A 738 1.44 3.90 25.00
N PRO A 739 2.58 4.59 24.87
CA PRO A 739 3.29 5.17 26.01
C PRO A 739 2.49 6.20 26.82
N ARG A 740 1.46 6.82 26.25
CA ARG A 740 0.57 7.75 26.95
C ARG A 740 -0.36 7.03 27.93
N SER A 741 -0.55 5.73 27.75
CA SER A 741 -1.23 4.84 28.72
C SER A 741 -0.26 4.25 29.76
N GLY A 742 1.03 4.62 29.71
CA GLY A 742 2.05 4.19 30.67
C GLY A 742 2.90 2.99 30.23
N TYR A 743 2.75 2.54 28.97
CA TYR A 743 3.56 1.47 28.39
C TYR A 743 4.93 1.98 27.90
N GLU A 744 5.87 1.07 27.65
CA GLU A 744 7.18 1.38 27.08
C GLU A 744 7.15 1.25 25.55
N VAL A 745 7.86 2.13 24.84
CA VAL A 745 8.08 2.01 23.40
C VAL A 745 9.31 1.14 23.17
N LEU A 746 9.18 0.10 22.35
CA LEU A 746 10.32 -0.75 21.99
C LEU A 746 11.11 -0.07 20.87
N ASP A 747 12.23 0.57 21.21
CA ASP A 747 13.17 1.12 20.23
C ASP A 747 14.39 0.19 20.13
N LEU A 748 14.39 -0.71 19.14
CA LEU A 748 15.47 -1.68 18.93
C LEU A 748 16.83 -0.97 18.78
N ARG A 749 16.86 0.18 18.11
CA ARG A 749 18.10 0.97 17.94
C ARG A 749 18.60 1.49 19.28
N ALA A 750 17.72 1.97 20.16
CA ALA A 750 18.11 2.40 21.49
C ALA A 750 18.52 1.23 22.40
N ILE A 751 17.82 0.10 22.34
CA ILE A 751 18.12 -1.12 23.11
C ILE A 751 19.52 -1.64 22.75
N LEU A 752 19.81 -1.82 21.47
CA LEU A 752 21.12 -2.29 20.98
C LEU A 752 22.23 -1.26 21.25
N ARG A 753 21.94 0.02 21.04
CA ARG A 753 22.86 1.12 21.35
C ARG A 753 23.24 1.15 22.83
N ALA A 754 22.32 0.86 23.75
CA ALA A 754 22.63 0.81 25.18
C ALA A 754 23.68 -0.27 25.52
N HIS A 755 23.80 -1.29 24.68
CA HIS A 755 24.79 -2.37 24.77
C HIS A 755 26.04 -2.12 23.91
N GLY A 756 26.13 -0.94 23.27
CA GLY A 756 27.28 -0.53 22.48
C GLY A 756 27.34 -1.13 21.07
N LEU A 757 26.18 -1.52 20.52
CA LEU A 757 26.01 -1.92 19.11
C LEU A 757 25.41 -0.75 18.32
N LEU A 758 26.01 -0.41 17.19
CA LEU A 758 25.70 0.80 16.43
C LEU A 758 25.08 0.45 15.07
N LEU A 759 23.94 1.07 14.78
CA LEU A 759 23.33 1.05 13.44
C LEU A 759 24.34 1.57 12.39
N ASN A 760 24.38 0.91 11.24
CA ASN A 760 25.26 1.17 10.09
C ASN A 760 26.77 0.92 10.30
N GLU A 761 27.20 0.56 11.51
CA GLU A 761 28.57 0.09 11.75
C GLU A 761 28.62 -1.39 12.11
N ASP A 762 27.69 -1.82 12.96
CA ASP A 762 27.63 -3.17 13.48
C ASP A 762 26.50 -3.97 12.83
N TYR A 763 25.39 -3.32 12.49
CA TYR A 763 24.21 -3.94 11.89
C TYR A 763 23.38 -2.92 11.09
N HIS A 764 22.51 -3.41 10.23
CA HIS A 764 21.41 -2.65 9.65
C HIS A 764 20.07 -3.20 10.16
N GLU A 765 19.06 -2.34 10.19
CA GLU A 765 17.71 -2.69 10.61
C GLU A 765 16.69 -2.03 9.68
N GLY A 766 15.57 -2.71 9.48
CA GLY A 766 14.41 -2.23 8.76
C GLY A 766 13.13 -2.82 9.34
N GLY A 767 12.00 -2.17 9.06
CA GLY A 767 10.69 -2.54 9.57
C GLY A 767 10.18 -1.58 10.66
N GLY A 768 9.26 -2.08 11.46
CA GLY A 768 8.56 -1.33 12.49
C GLY A 768 7.27 -2.01 12.90
N THR A 769 6.64 -1.46 13.95
CA THR A 769 5.43 -1.98 14.60
C THR A 769 5.55 -3.42 15.07
N GLU A 770 5.10 -4.37 14.27
CA GLU A 770 4.94 -5.80 14.57
C GLU A 770 6.00 -6.67 13.88
N ILE A 771 6.85 -6.09 13.01
CA ILE A 771 7.94 -6.83 12.39
C ILE A 771 9.16 -5.95 12.13
N ASN A 772 10.33 -6.45 12.52
CA ASN A 772 11.62 -5.87 12.14
C ASN A 772 12.56 -6.95 11.61
N GLN A 773 13.48 -6.53 10.74
CA GLN A 773 14.52 -7.37 10.18
C GLN A 773 15.89 -6.77 10.48
N ILE A 774 16.85 -7.64 10.79
CA ILE A 774 18.22 -7.24 11.08
C ILE A 774 19.18 -7.95 10.12
N TRP A 775 20.15 -7.19 9.62
CA TRP A 775 21.28 -7.68 8.85
C TRP A 775 22.60 -7.39 9.59
N CYS A 776 23.43 -8.40 9.81
CA CYS A 776 24.69 -8.27 10.54
C CYS A 776 25.74 -9.25 9.99
N GLU A 777 26.83 -8.72 9.43
CA GLU A 777 27.92 -9.53 8.87
C GLU A 777 28.77 -10.24 9.94
N ASP A 778 28.87 -9.69 11.15
CA ASP A 778 29.70 -10.23 12.23
C ASP A 778 28.91 -11.24 13.07
N PRO A 779 29.21 -12.55 12.97
CA PRO A 779 28.43 -13.58 13.66
C PRO A 779 28.48 -13.46 15.19
N VAL A 780 29.54 -12.87 15.75
CA VAL A 780 29.63 -12.65 17.22
C VAL A 780 28.68 -11.55 17.66
N LYS A 781 28.54 -10.50 16.84
CA LYS A 781 27.59 -9.41 17.13
C LYS A 781 26.16 -9.83 16.80
N LEU A 782 25.93 -10.59 15.74
CA LEU A 782 24.64 -11.16 15.39
C LEU A 782 24.07 -11.97 16.57
N GLN A 783 24.85 -12.91 17.11
CA GLN A 783 24.45 -13.67 18.30
C GLN A 783 24.20 -12.76 19.50
N ALA A 784 25.03 -11.74 19.70
CA ALA A 784 24.80 -10.82 20.82
C ALA A 784 23.55 -9.96 20.63
N ILE A 785 23.21 -9.56 19.40
CA ILE A 785 21.97 -8.84 19.08
C ILE A 785 20.77 -9.72 19.46
N GLU A 786 20.77 -10.97 19.03
CA GLU A 786 19.75 -11.98 19.38
C GLU A 786 19.61 -12.10 20.90
N ASP A 787 20.69 -12.43 21.62
CA ASP A 787 20.69 -12.58 23.08
C ASP A 787 20.18 -11.31 23.82
N ILE A 788 20.55 -10.12 23.34
CA ILE A 788 20.14 -8.84 23.93
C ILE A 788 18.65 -8.60 23.73
N LEU A 789 18.13 -8.84 22.53
CA LEU A 789 16.74 -8.59 22.19
C LEU A 789 15.81 -9.61 22.86
N GLU A 790 16.14 -10.90 22.83
CA GLU A 790 15.40 -11.93 23.55
C GLU A 790 15.45 -11.74 25.07
N GLY A 791 16.62 -11.35 25.59
CA GLY A 791 16.83 -11.07 27.00
C GLY A 791 16.22 -9.75 27.50
N TYR A 792 15.71 -8.90 26.60
CA TYR A 792 15.18 -7.60 26.96
C TYR A 792 13.86 -7.75 27.73
N THR A 793 13.76 -7.07 28.87
CA THR A 793 12.58 -7.12 29.73
C THR A 793 11.97 -5.74 29.89
N VAL A 794 10.66 -5.66 29.78
CA VAL A 794 9.86 -4.48 30.13
C VAL A 794 9.02 -4.77 31.36
N ASN A 795 8.77 -3.75 32.17
CA ASN A 795 7.85 -3.88 33.30
C ASN A 795 6.46 -3.42 32.87
N ASP A 796 5.70 -4.36 32.33
CA ASP A 796 4.34 -4.13 31.86
C ASP A 796 3.41 -3.73 33.03
N PRO A 797 2.62 -2.65 32.88
CA PRO A 797 1.67 -2.20 33.90
C PRO A 797 0.65 -3.27 34.35
N GLU A 798 0.26 -4.20 33.46
CA GLU A 798 -0.75 -5.22 33.69
C GLU A 798 -0.12 -6.59 33.98
N LEU A 799 0.91 -6.97 33.23
CA LEU A 799 1.52 -8.30 33.27
C LEU A 799 2.74 -8.38 34.21
N GLY A 800 3.28 -7.24 34.64
CA GLY A 800 4.55 -7.17 35.37
C GLY A 800 5.76 -7.38 34.43
N PRO A 801 6.90 -7.89 34.94
CA PRO A 801 8.08 -8.11 34.10
C PRO A 801 7.84 -9.17 33.02
N VAL A 802 7.98 -8.77 31.75
CA VAL A 802 7.82 -9.63 30.58
C VAL A 802 8.96 -9.44 29.57
N GLN A 803 9.23 -10.45 28.74
CA GLN A 803 10.12 -10.34 27.58
C GLN A 803 9.26 -10.08 26.34
N PRO A 804 9.26 -8.87 25.77
CA PRO A 804 8.27 -8.48 24.79
C PRO A 804 8.70 -8.76 23.34
N LEU A 805 9.83 -9.45 23.11
CA LEU A 805 10.39 -9.71 21.79
C LEU A 805 10.63 -11.21 21.59
N ILE A 806 10.33 -11.68 20.38
CA ILE A 806 10.75 -12.96 19.83
C ILE A 806 11.73 -12.66 18.71
N VAL A 807 12.86 -13.36 18.70
CA VAL A 807 13.89 -13.24 17.66
C VAL A 807 13.99 -14.60 16.98
N ILE A 808 14.02 -14.60 15.64
CA ILE A 808 14.14 -15.83 14.85
C ILE A 808 15.36 -15.68 13.96
N ASN A 809 16.37 -16.49 14.20
CA ASN A 809 17.57 -16.54 13.37
C ASN A 809 17.36 -17.42 12.12
N ARG A 810 18.32 -17.39 11.18
CA ARG A 810 18.21 -18.19 9.94
C ARG A 810 18.12 -19.70 10.16
N GLN A 811 18.78 -20.25 11.19
CA GLN A 811 18.71 -21.67 11.48
C GLN A 811 17.31 -22.04 11.97
N GLU A 812 16.75 -21.25 12.86
CA GLU A 812 15.39 -21.37 13.37
C GLU A 812 14.34 -21.20 12.27
N ALA A 813 14.52 -20.24 11.36
CA ALA A 813 13.63 -20.06 10.21
C ALA A 813 13.66 -21.27 9.25
N MET A 814 14.81 -21.95 9.15
CA MET A 814 14.97 -23.16 8.33
C MET A 814 14.39 -24.40 9.04
N GLU A 815 14.63 -24.57 10.33
CA GLU A 815 14.26 -25.76 11.11
C GLU A 815 12.84 -25.69 11.71
N GLY A 816 12.26 -24.49 11.80
CA GLY A 816 11.02 -24.19 12.51
C GLY A 816 11.21 -24.06 14.03
N VAL A 817 10.31 -23.32 14.67
CA VAL A 817 10.30 -23.11 16.14
C VAL A 817 8.86 -23.15 16.66
N ASP A 818 8.64 -23.82 17.78
CA ASP A 818 7.34 -23.90 18.46
C ASP A 818 7.40 -23.12 19.79
N TYR A 819 6.58 -22.07 19.90
CA TYR A 819 6.46 -21.23 21.09
C TYR A 819 5.24 -21.61 21.96
N GLY A 820 4.62 -22.77 21.71
CA GLY A 820 3.47 -23.29 22.44
C GLY A 820 2.20 -22.49 22.18
N GLU A 821 1.55 -22.00 23.24
CA GLU A 821 0.32 -21.21 23.13
C GLU A 821 0.48 -19.89 22.36
N LEU A 822 1.73 -19.46 22.13
CA LEU A 822 2.03 -18.26 21.35
C LEU A 822 2.05 -18.51 19.84
N GLY A 823 1.97 -19.78 19.40
CA GLY A 823 2.08 -20.19 18.00
C GLY A 823 3.45 -20.75 17.65
N HIS A 824 3.67 -20.98 16.36
CA HIS A 824 4.87 -21.61 15.82
C HIS A 824 5.27 -20.98 14.48
N VAL A 825 6.50 -21.25 14.09
CA VAL A 825 7.04 -21.02 12.75
C VAL A 825 7.36 -22.37 12.15
N ARG A 826 6.79 -22.67 10.99
CA ARG A 826 7.04 -23.92 10.26
C ARG A 826 8.48 -23.96 9.73
N PRO A 827 9.05 -25.17 9.56
CA PRO A 827 10.30 -25.30 8.83
C PRO A 827 10.18 -24.65 7.46
N MET A 828 11.19 -23.86 7.08
CA MET A 828 11.28 -23.13 5.81
C MET A 828 10.31 -21.95 5.64
N GLU A 829 9.41 -21.71 6.59
CA GLU A 829 8.37 -20.68 6.46
C GLU A 829 8.95 -19.28 6.22
N LEU A 830 10.00 -18.93 6.98
CA LEU A 830 10.70 -17.64 6.93
C LEU A 830 12.08 -17.74 6.24
N TYR A 831 12.36 -18.84 5.55
CA TYR A 831 13.67 -19.10 4.96
C TYR A 831 13.56 -19.29 3.45
N SER A 832 14.07 -18.30 2.68
CA SER A 832 14.19 -18.44 1.24
C SER A 832 15.51 -19.13 0.85
N GLU A 833 15.41 -20.35 0.31
CA GLU A 833 16.58 -21.07 -0.19
C GLU A 833 17.33 -20.27 -1.26
N TYR A 834 16.58 -19.66 -2.18
CA TYR A 834 17.14 -18.94 -3.31
C TYR A 834 17.89 -17.70 -2.86
N TRP A 835 17.23 -16.82 -2.10
CA TRP A 835 17.79 -15.52 -1.74
C TRP A 835 18.90 -15.60 -0.70
N VAL A 836 18.87 -16.62 0.16
CA VAL A 836 19.99 -16.90 1.06
C VAL A 836 21.20 -17.46 0.30
N ALA A 837 21.00 -18.26 -0.75
CA ALA A 837 22.09 -18.78 -1.59
C ALA A 837 22.66 -17.73 -2.57
N HIS A 838 21.87 -16.72 -2.95
CA HIS A 838 22.21 -15.71 -3.96
C HIS A 838 22.12 -14.26 -3.45
N PRO A 839 22.76 -13.89 -2.32
CA PRO A 839 22.59 -12.57 -1.69
C PRO A 839 23.17 -11.40 -2.50
N ASN A 840 23.89 -11.68 -3.58
CA ASN A 840 24.53 -10.69 -4.45
C ASN A 840 23.95 -10.69 -5.87
N GLU A 841 22.79 -11.30 -6.09
CA GLU A 841 22.16 -11.29 -7.41
C GLU A 841 21.83 -9.85 -7.83
N PRO A 842 22.24 -9.41 -9.03
CA PRO A 842 21.94 -8.07 -9.51
C PRO A 842 20.44 -7.86 -9.63
N GLY A 843 19.90 -6.87 -8.93
CA GLY A 843 18.45 -6.66 -8.89
C GLY A 843 17.70 -7.78 -8.17
N GLY A 844 18.38 -8.55 -7.31
CA GLY A 844 17.79 -9.45 -6.32
C GLY A 844 17.49 -8.74 -5.00
N HIS A 845 17.08 -9.48 -3.97
CA HIS A 845 16.89 -8.90 -2.64
C HIS A 845 17.70 -9.63 -1.55
N LEU A 846 17.96 -8.94 -0.45
CA LEU A 846 18.83 -9.39 0.63
C LEU A 846 17.99 -9.98 1.76
N TRP A 847 18.06 -11.31 1.91
CA TRP A 847 17.32 -12.00 2.96
C TRP A 847 17.83 -11.64 4.37
N PRO A 848 16.96 -11.37 5.37
CA PRO A 848 17.34 -11.06 6.74
C PRO A 848 18.24 -12.11 7.41
N ASP A 849 19.06 -11.67 8.37
CA ASP A 849 19.77 -12.55 9.30
C ASP A 849 18.91 -12.90 10.53
N LEU A 850 18.13 -11.92 11.03
CA LEU A 850 17.13 -12.11 12.08
C LEU A 850 15.79 -11.50 11.67
N PHE A 851 14.70 -12.18 12.03
CA PHE A 851 13.37 -11.60 12.14
C PHE A 851 13.06 -11.30 13.61
N VAL A 852 12.46 -10.15 13.90
CA VAL A 852 12.12 -9.72 15.26
C VAL A 852 10.64 -9.36 15.30
N PHE A 853 9.90 -10.05 16.16
CA PHE A 853 8.47 -9.86 16.36
C PHE A 853 8.21 -9.43 17.80
N PRO A 854 7.43 -8.37 18.07
CA PRO A 854 6.97 -8.10 19.40
C PRO A 854 5.89 -9.10 19.81
N ARG A 855 5.59 -9.12 21.11
CA ARG A 855 4.50 -9.89 21.70
C ARG A 855 3.81 -9.08 22.78
N TYR A 856 2.63 -9.53 23.20
CA TYR A 856 1.81 -8.85 24.21
C TYR A 856 1.41 -7.45 23.77
N ASN A 857 1.05 -7.28 22.49
CA ASN A 857 0.56 -6.00 21.95
C ASN A 857 1.60 -4.85 22.05
N TYR A 858 2.90 -5.14 22.17
CA TYR A 858 3.91 -4.09 22.20
C TYR A 858 4.23 -3.57 20.80
N ASN A 859 4.46 -2.26 20.70
CA ASN A 859 4.84 -1.62 19.45
C ASN A 859 6.36 -1.42 19.35
N VAL A 860 6.96 -1.83 18.22
CA VAL A 860 8.33 -1.46 17.86
C VAL A 860 8.36 -0.16 17.06
N ALA A 861 9.17 0.80 17.50
CA ALA A 861 9.26 2.11 16.87
C ALA A 861 9.77 2.04 15.42
N SER A 862 8.96 2.55 14.49
CA SER A 862 9.39 2.81 13.11
C SER A 862 10.18 4.11 13.02
N HIS A 863 11.29 4.12 12.27
CA HIS A 863 12.17 5.28 12.15
C HIS A 863 12.02 6.00 10.80
N GLY A 864 12.41 7.28 10.75
CA GLY A 864 12.22 8.13 9.56
C GLY A 864 12.79 7.56 8.26
N GLN A 865 13.91 6.84 8.30
CA GLN A 865 14.47 6.15 7.13
C GLN A 865 13.52 5.11 6.53
N VAL A 866 12.84 4.34 7.38
CA VAL A 866 11.86 3.32 6.96
C VAL A 866 10.67 4.00 6.30
N LEU A 867 10.14 5.07 6.92
CA LEU A 867 9.04 5.88 6.38
C LEU A 867 9.38 6.58 5.06
N ALA A 868 10.65 6.91 4.86
CA ALA A 868 11.15 7.51 3.62
C ALA A 868 11.25 6.51 2.47
N SER A 869 11.44 5.22 2.79
CA SER A 869 11.65 4.17 1.80
C SER A 869 10.36 3.60 1.20
N ALA A 870 9.20 3.98 1.72
CA ALA A 870 7.89 3.37 1.42
C ALA A 870 7.74 1.91 1.89
N ILE A 871 8.80 1.28 2.39
CA ILE A 871 8.75 -0.08 2.92
C ILE A 871 8.31 0.00 4.38
N ASN A 872 7.01 -0.02 4.61
CA ASN A 872 6.42 -0.07 5.93
C ASN A 872 5.06 -0.78 5.86
N PRO A 873 4.51 -1.24 7.01
CA PRO A 873 3.28 -2.02 7.04
C PRO A 873 2.07 -1.37 6.35
N VAL A 874 2.01 -0.03 6.30
CA VAL A 874 0.88 0.72 5.72
C VAL A 874 1.11 1.21 4.28
N GLY A 875 2.27 0.94 3.67
CA GLY A 875 2.60 1.42 2.32
C GLY A 875 2.66 2.95 2.17
N ILE A 876 2.78 3.71 3.26
CA ILE A 876 2.78 5.18 3.22
C ILE A 876 4.20 5.71 3.07
N THR A 877 4.43 6.53 2.04
CA THR A 877 5.66 7.32 1.93
C THR A 877 5.42 8.72 2.48
N LEU A 878 6.01 9.03 3.63
CA LEU A 878 6.01 10.41 4.12
C LEU A 878 7.13 11.25 3.50
N GLY A 879 8.02 10.62 2.71
CA GLY A 879 9.20 11.15 2.03
C GLY A 879 10.41 11.26 2.96
N ASN A 880 11.35 12.18 2.72
CA ASN A 880 12.50 12.40 3.61
C ASN A 880 12.12 12.89 5.02
N VAL A 881 11.71 11.96 5.88
CA VAL A 881 11.43 12.15 7.30
C VAL A 881 12.75 12.02 8.08
N PRO A 882 13.04 12.92 9.04
CA PRO A 882 14.22 12.79 9.87
C PRO A 882 14.29 11.44 10.59
N ASP A 883 15.46 10.79 10.57
CA ASP A 883 15.60 9.43 11.10
C ASP A 883 15.37 9.30 12.62
N ASN A 884 15.38 10.41 13.36
CA ASN A 884 15.02 10.44 14.79
C ASN A 884 13.51 10.53 15.04
N VAL A 885 12.68 10.75 14.02
CA VAL A 885 11.23 10.66 14.16
C VAL A 885 10.88 9.19 14.39
N GLN A 886 10.20 8.94 15.51
CA GLN A 886 9.68 7.63 15.88
C GLN A 886 8.16 7.63 15.73
N LEU A 887 7.67 6.62 15.03
CA LEU A 887 6.25 6.41 14.77
C LEU A 887 5.83 5.04 15.31
N GLY A 888 4.61 4.97 15.82
CA GLY A 888 3.88 3.72 15.99
C GLY A 888 2.40 3.95 15.68
N PHE A 889 1.76 2.89 15.22
CA PHE A 889 0.35 2.89 14.83
C PHE A 889 -0.52 2.43 16.00
N PRO A 890 -1.79 2.87 16.09
CA PRO A 890 -2.76 2.33 17.04
C PRO A 890 -2.95 0.82 16.97
N ALA A 891 -3.05 0.23 15.77
CA ALA A 891 -3.02 -1.22 15.61
C ALA A 891 -2.06 -1.62 14.50
N ALA A 892 -1.59 -2.85 14.57
CA ALA A 892 -0.64 -3.41 13.62
C ALA A 892 -0.76 -4.93 13.53
N HIS A 893 -0.08 -5.47 12.54
CA HIS A 893 0.05 -6.89 12.27
C HIS A 893 1.43 -7.20 11.71
N GLY A 894 1.84 -8.46 11.80
CA GLY A 894 3.10 -8.96 11.24
C GLY A 894 3.70 -10.13 12.01
N GLY A 895 3.31 -10.29 13.28
CA GLY A 895 3.82 -11.33 14.17
C GLY A 895 2.84 -12.47 14.45
N LEU A 896 3.25 -13.36 15.37
CA LEU A 896 2.52 -14.58 15.73
C LEU A 896 1.11 -14.30 16.28
N GLN A 897 0.92 -13.20 17.01
CA GLN A 897 -0.38 -12.84 17.60
C GLN A 897 -1.41 -12.42 16.54
N THR A 898 -0.95 -12.03 15.34
CA THR A 898 -1.81 -11.63 14.22
C THR A 898 -1.90 -12.70 13.12
N ALA A 899 -1.49 -13.93 13.40
CA ALA A 899 -1.48 -15.02 12.43
C ALA A 899 -2.83 -15.72 12.26
N TYR A 900 -3.82 -15.47 13.11
CA TYR A 900 -5.16 -16.03 12.93
C TYR A 900 -5.88 -15.33 11.78
N MET A 901 -6.56 -16.11 10.94
CA MET A 901 -7.33 -15.59 9.83
C MET A 901 -8.76 -16.12 9.82
N THR A 902 -9.64 -15.38 9.16
CA THR A 902 -10.91 -15.91 8.70
C THR A 902 -10.62 -16.87 7.53
N LEU A 903 -11.22 -18.07 7.55
CA LEU A 903 -11.25 -18.94 6.38
C LEU A 903 -12.58 -19.68 6.30
N ALA A 904 -13.25 -19.52 5.16
CA ALA A 904 -14.38 -20.33 4.77
C ALA A 904 -14.31 -20.70 3.29
N PHE A 905 -14.76 -21.91 3.00
CA PHE A 905 -14.61 -22.51 1.68
C PHE A 905 -15.92 -23.12 1.22
N LYS A 906 -16.40 -22.72 0.05
CA LYS A 906 -17.55 -23.33 -0.62
C LYS A 906 -17.07 -24.07 -1.86
N ALA A 907 -17.22 -25.38 -1.85
CA ALA A 907 -16.98 -26.23 -3.01
C ALA A 907 -18.19 -26.20 -3.98
N PRO A 908 -18.02 -26.65 -5.24
CA PRO A 908 -19.14 -26.80 -6.16
C PRO A 908 -20.22 -27.76 -5.61
N ALA A 909 -21.48 -27.48 -5.90
CA ALA A 909 -22.61 -28.25 -5.42
C ALA A 909 -22.47 -29.72 -5.86
N GLY A 910 -22.72 -30.64 -4.93
CA GLY A 910 -22.58 -32.08 -5.17
C GLY A 910 -21.15 -32.62 -5.08
N TRP A 911 -20.15 -31.78 -4.78
CA TRP A 911 -18.82 -32.26 -4.46
C TRP A 911 -18.85 -33.04 -3.12
N PRO A 912 -18.51 -34.34 -3.11
CA PRO A 912 -18.87 -35.23 -2.00
C PRO A 912 -18.04 -35.03 -0.72
N ALA A 913 -16.92 -34.31 -0.81
CA ALA A 913 -16.00 -34.13 0.32
C ALA A 913 -16.47 -33.03 1.29
N TYR A 914 -16.98 -31.90 0.79
CA TYR A 914 -17.30 -30.74 1.62
C TYR A 914 -18.79 -30.70 1.95
N THR A 915 -19.14 -30.97 3.20
CA THR A 915 -20.53 -30.92 3.68
C THR A 915 -20.89 -29.49 4.12
N PRO A 916 -21.92 -28.85 3.53
CA PRO A 916 -22.35 -27.51 3.92
C PRO A 916 -22.66 -27.37 5.42
N GLY A 917 -22.27 -26.24 6.02
CA GLY A 917 -22.46 -25.94 7.43
C GLY A 917 -21.48 -26.65 8.37
N THR A 918 -20.43 -27.28 7.83
CA THR A 918 -19.41 -27.95 8.65
C THR A 918 -18.43 -26.94 9.23
N GLU A 919 -18.10 -27.11 10.51
CA GLU A 919 -16.98 -26.41 11.15
C GLU A 919 -15.83 -27.40 11.37
N VAL A 920 -14.65 -27.05 10.87
CA VAL A 920 -13.41 -27.77 11.09
C VAL A 920 -12.62 -27.06 12.18
N LEU A 921 -12.21 -27.84 13.19
CA LEU A 921 -11.44 -27.37 14.34
C LEU A 921 -9.95 -27.74 14.24
N GLU A 922 -9.57 -28.49 13.20
CA GLU A 922 -8.18 -28.79 12.91
C GLU A 922 -7.48 -27.52 12.40
N GLU A 923 -6.21 -27.36 12.78
CA GLU A 923 -5.39 -26.27 12.29
C GLU A 923 -5.20 -26.40 10.78
N VAL A 924 -5.46 -25.32 10.06
CA VAL A 924 -5.23 -25.21 8.61
C VAL A 924 -4.51 -23.92 8.30
N GLU A 925 -3.84 -23.88 7.16
CA GLU A 925 -2.95 -22.78 6.80
C GLU A 925 -3.38 -22.10 5.50
N VAL A 926 -2.99 -20.85 5.30
CA VAL A 926 -3.34 -20.07 4.10
C VAL A 926 -2.82 -20.73 2.82
N GLY A 927 -1.69 -21.44 2.90
CA GLY A 927 -1.14 -22.19 1.78
C GLY A 927 -1.93 -23.47 1.42
N ASP A 928 -2.89 -23.90 2.24
CA ASP A 928 -3.72 -25.07 1.96
C ASP A 928 -4.82 -24.78 0.92
N ILE A 929 -5.11 -23.50 0.66
CA ILE A 929 -6.20 -23.05 -0.20
C ILE A 929 -5.95 -23.46 -1.67
N ALA A 930 -4.82 -23.08 -2.25
CA ALA A 930 -4.48 -23.37 -3.63
C ALA A 930 -4.47 -24.89 -3.96
N PRO A 931 -3.77 -25.78 -3.20
CA PRO A 931 -3.81 -27.22 -3.46
C PRO A 931 -5.20 -27.84 -3.33
N THR A 932 -6.07 -27.27 -2.47
CA THR A 932 -7.48 -27.68 -2.40
C THR A 932 -8.20 -27.43 -3.73
N ILE A 933 -8.01 -26.24 -4.29
CA ILE A 933 -8.65 -25.85 -5.55
C ILE A 933 -8.11 -26.70 -6.70
N TYR A 934 -6.79 -26.92 -6.77
CA TYR A 934 -6.19 -27.82 -7.76
C TYR A 934 -6.82 -29.22 -7.69
N GLY A 935 -7.00 -29.77 -6.49
CA GLY A 935 -7.65 -31.06 -6.29
C GLY A 935 -9.11 -31.11 -6.77
N ILE A 936 -9.89 -30.06 -6.57
CA ILE A 936 -11.30 -29.97 -7.01
C ILE A 936 -11.40 -29.84 -8.54
N LEU A 937 -10.51 -29.05 -9.13
CA LEU A 937 -10.50 -28.80 -10.57
C LEU A 937 -9.77 -29.91 -11.35
N GLY A 938 -9.05 -30.80 -10.66
CA GLY A 938 -8.25 -31.87 -11.28
C GLY A 938 -6.97 -31.35 -11.94
N TRP A 939 -6.43 -30.23 -11.46
CA TRP A 939 -5.19 -29.64 -11.92
C TRP A 939 -3.99 -30.19 -11.14
N ASP A 940 -2.84 -30.30 -11.81
CA ASP A 940 -1.61 -30.73 -11.15
C ASP A 940 -1.02 -29.56 -10.33
N PRO A 941 -0.73 -29.73 -9.03
CA PRO A 941 -0.14 -28.67 -8.22
C PRO A 941 1.28 -28.33 -8.72
N PRO A 942 1.63 -27.04 -8.84
CA PRO A 942 3.00 -26.62 -9.13
C PRO A 942 4.00 -27.12 -8.09
N SER A 943 5.28 -27.25 -8.47
CA SER A 943 6.35 -27.67 -7.56
C SER A 943 6.68 -26.67 -6.45
N CYS A 944 6.13 -25.45 -6.50
CA CYS A 944 6.28 -24.46 -5.44
C CYS A 944 5.25 -24.59 -4.32
N VAL A 945 4.26 -25.48 -4.46
CA VAL A 945 3.22 -25.67 -3.44
C VAL A 945 3.83 -26.37 -2.21
N ASP A 946 3.75 -25.69 -1.06
CA ASP A 946 4.17 -26.21 0.25
C ASP A 946 2.98 -26.74 1.06
N GLY A 947 1.80 -26.11 0.88
CA GLY A 947 0.58 -26.46 1.60
C GLY A 947 -0.03 -27.79 1.19
N SER A 948 -1.05 -28.20 1.91
CA SER A 948 -1.79 -29.45 1.71
C SER A 948 -3.28 -29.18 1.47
N PRO A 949 -4.02 -30.05 0.77
CA PRO A 949 -5.46 -29.84 0.63
C PRO A 949 -6.18 -29.76 1.98
N LEU A 950 -7.07 -28.79 2.12
CA LEU A 950 -7.86 -28.53 3.32
C LEU A 950 -8.65 -29.78 3.75
N PRO A 951 -8.67 -30.11 5.05
CA PRO A 951 -9.48 -31.19 5.60
C PRO A 951 -10.98 -30.94 5.44
N TYR A 952 -11.78 -32.01 5.46
CA TYR A 952 -13.23 -31.97 5.23
C TYR A 952 -14.02 -32.94 6.10
#